data_AF-E3FF42-F1
#
_entry.id   AF-E3FF42-F1
#
_cell.length_a   1.000
_cell.length_b   1.000
_cell.length_c   1.000
_cell.angle_alpha   90.00
_cell.angle_beta   90.00
_cell.angle_gamma   90.00
#
_symmetry.space_group_name_H-M   'P 1'
#
loop_
_entity.id
_entity.type
_entity.pdbx_description
1 polymer ?
#
loop_
_entity_poly.entity_id
_entity_poly.type
_entity_poly.pdbx_seq_one_letter_code
_entity_poly.pdbx_strand_id
1 'polypeptide(L)'
;MSEFDVRQHLSYLFAPGGQLHERYAPPVEGEVEDLVPGNVWQTFVYPHGAANPLIMRIYRLGAAETVLTSFWRNETRALMRISRRQHPALPILRDAASLPSLGLGYLFIEDPGQPLVGAHIALQRLRKDRVHALRMLLNLLDAVALLHREGLIHRTITPQVLCALDEHDSSPRLDGFQMSAFVASWLRGQGVVHESRGSALLPRDAASLITLAPERLGPLLGRSVRDLENFSCDVFSLGMVGIDWFVGLPPQEECRAAVLNGYDESAHRRLIESAQQRLRQAQLPLELRRLLEQMTAPAARNRIPSAIEAHATLGRLFPSLLNQFEAEASQARRAPLHLYFLRQSVERMYKDGAGRSAPERLDEQEYAGLIERDLTGGVLTWSPQGFEPWDSGVAQDAGSAKVVLLGQRYAYFCQYLYQDSPKEDRRVLVVKYADHASRVRELRNQPRQRTMPTVSASFFRQTGRTRPPATDDSWADLVESIRFDSASIHVPEVSATVDWLVQVHEAELAIKEYAYERVEDGPAPPGDLTPRPIILRATARQPPTHLKDPKDAFAELFWRAGKVPEMGDFFERMVEEAVDRDEQPVFLLRDEQGRDVPLKLQFDARLDARSVRFKPMEGDRLIPRRGRLRLDDSRSRAVLHRQQRAALGLSQDHELLAQLREPRALELATPAELQHVARHIQDERTAQLIRRIIASWPLFVLQGPPGTGKTFVASNVILDVLKTDPFARILVSAQSNDALDNLLEVISEQLRKSWPDKELRPLSVRVASQATEHRVSLRARDSLVAHVVEDMRGRLERSEASDNTPALAAIQDQWQTTARKQELDVELFHRVQRAASIVFATCAGAGANTEAMRAGGFDLVVIEEAARAWLSELAIPLVQGDRWLLIGDQAQLPAFRYGEVEQMLRHDIRERLTAESVGRPATEAMLPYLKHFRHLMEGASAHGSSSPPRHMIDEQRRMHPDISELVSHGFYGGQLRPHPDTRRLHGVKRPEQFRQSALLWVDTSSLGIGAYERGRTNQAEMQLLKHLLNTMGELRQHDPDIPAVVVLTPYLKQRELLRKRIQLAPESFHSVDSFQGRQAEVVFVSLVRNNANERQAQALGFLDDPARINVMFSRARRLLVILGSLRHFERFSDLPHWANVTRHIRSQERFRLNAADPALGFHFKASSGGKP
;
A
#
# COMPACT_ATOMS: atom_id res chain seq x y z
N MET A 1 19.23 24.75 29.24
CA MET A 1 20.58 24.19 28.99
C MET A 1 21.37 25.25 28.24
N SER A 2 22.66 25.44 28.50
CA SER A 2 23.44 26.47 27.79
C SER A 2 23.88 25.98 26.41
N GLU A 3 24.23 26.91 25.52
CA GLU A 3 24.79 26.59 24.20
C GLU A 3 26.08 25.75 24.31
N PHE A 4 26.90 26.03 25.34
CA PHE A 4 28.12 25.28 25.63
C PHE A 4 27.84 23.80 25.92
N ASP A 5 26.81 23.51 26.71
CA ASP A 5 26.41 22.14 27.05
C ASP A 5 25.97 21.36 25.79
N VAL A 6 25.20 22.00 24.90
CA VAL A 6 24.76 21.41 23.62
C VAL A 6 25.96 21.04 22.76
N ARG A 7 26.92 21.97 22.61
CA ARG A 7 28.13 21.74 21.81
C ARG A 7 28.97 20.58 22.36
N GLN A 8 29.10 20.48 23.68
CA GLN A 8 29.75 19.34 24.34
C GLN A 8 29.02 18.03 24.02
N HIS A 9 27.69 17.99 24.17
CA HIS A 9 26.88 16.81 23.81
C HIS A 9 27.01 16.40 22.34
N LEU A 10 27.00 17.37 21.42
CA LEU A 10 27.22 17.11 20.00
C LEU A 10 28.59 16.48 19.74
N SER A 11 29.65 16.96 20.39
CA SER A 11 31.00 16.40 20.21
C SER A 11 31.07 14.89 20.48
N TYR A 12 30.31 14.37 21.45
CA TYR A 12 30.21 12.93 21.72
C TYR A 12 29.50 12.14 20.62
N LEU A 13 28.52 12.75 19.92
CA LEU A 13 27.78 12.08 18.85
C LEU A 13 28.62 11.87 17.59
N PHE A 14 29.53 12.80 17.30
CA PHE A 14 30.40 12.78 16.12
C PHE A 14 31.77 12.14 16.37
N ALA A 15 32.16 11.91 17.63
CA ALA A 15 33.40 11.24 18.01
C ALA A 15 33.41 9.74 17.57
N PRO A 16 34.59 9.11 17.40
CA PRO A 16 34.69 7.68 17.07
C PRO A 16 33.83 6.79 17.98
N GLY A 17 32.95 5.99 17.38
CA GLY A 17 31.98 5.14 18.10
C GLY A 17 30.66 5.84 18.48
N GLY A 18 30.53 7.15 18.22
CA GLY A 18 29.28 7.90 18.35
C GLY A 18 28.27 7.60 17.24
N GLN A 19 26.98 7.85 17.51
CA GLN A 19 25.87 7.46 16.61
C GLN A 19 25.85 8.19 15.25
N LEU A 20 26.52 9.36 15.16
CA LEU A 20 26.61 10.18 13.95
C LEU A 20 27.99 10.10 13.28
N HIS A 21 28.95 9.42 13.90
CA HIS A 21 30.30 9.26 13.38
C HIS A 21 30.30 8.59 12.00
N GLU A 22 31.14 9.08 11.08
CA GLU A 22 31.24 8.67 9.66
C GLU A 22 29.95 8.82 8.83
N ARG A 23 28.80 9.12 9.44
CA ARG A 23 27.52 9.38 8.77
C ARG A 23 27.37 10.84 8.39
N TYR A 24 27.79 11.73 9.28
CA TYR A 24 27.72 13.17 9.12
C TYR A 24 29.04 13.82 9.58
N ALA A 25 29.48 14.85 8.88
CA ALA A 25 30.55 15.71 9.36
C ALA A 25 30.06 16.54 10.56
N PRO A 26 30.93 16.79 11.55
CA PRO A 26 30.58 17.64 12.69
C PRO A 26 30.23 19.06 12.22
N PRO A 27 29.33 19.76 12.95
CA PRO A 27 28.98 21.15 12.64
C PRO A 27 30.20 22.07 12.72
N VAL A 28 30.22 23.13 11.90
CA VAL A 28 31.29 24.13 11.87
C VAL A 28 31.27 24.96 13.16
N GLU A 29 32.45 25.30 13.72
CA GLU A 29 32.55 26.08 14.95
C GLU A 29 31.88 27.45 14.82
N GLY A 30 30.84 27.71 15.63
CA GLY A 30 30.16 29.01 15.72
C GLY A 30 28.72 29.06 15.20
N GLU A 31 28.21 27.99 14.58
CA GLU A 31 26.89 27.98 13.90
C GLU A 31 25.79 27.22 14.67
N VAL A 32 25.61 27.47 15.97
CA VAL A 32 24.45 26.96 16.71
C VAL A 32 23.50 28.11 17.01
N GLU A 33 22.35 28.15 16.32
CA GLU A 33 21.30 29.14 16.53
C GLU A 33 20.33 28.66 17.62
N ASP A 34 20.04 29.52 18.60
CA ASP A 34 19.03 29.27 19.63
C ASP A 34 17.65 29.75 19.14
N LEU A 35 16.80 28.80 18.73
CA LEU A 35 15.45 29.07 18.21
C LEU A 35 14.44 29.33 19.33
N VAL A 36 14.56 28.58 20.43
CA VAL A 36 13.75 28.74 21.63
C VAL A 36 14.71 28.71 22.82
N PRO A 37 14.94 29.87 23.48
CA PRO A 37 15.97 30.05 24.49
C PRO A 37 16.08 28.86 25.44
N GLY A 38 17.22 28.18 25.40
CA GLY A 38 17.56 27.09 26.32
C GLY A 38 16.82 25.76 26.11
N ASN A 39 16.01 25.62 25.04
CA ASN A 39 15.15 24.46 24.79
C ASN A 39 15.25 23.88 23.37
N VAL A 40 15.42 24.71 22.32
CA VAL A 40 15.49 24.25 20.92
C VAL A 40 16.60 24.99 20.19
N TRP A 41 17.49 24.24 19.55
CA TRP A 41 18.63 24.77 18.79
C TRP A 41 18.63 24.26 17.35
N GLN A 42 19.34 24.97 16.48
CA GLN A 42 19.51 24.61 15.08
C GLN A 42 20.97 24.79 14.64
N THR A 43 21.48 23.89 13.82
CA THR A 43 22.82 23.97 13.21
C THR A 43 22.84 23.24 11.86
N PHE A 44 23.90 23.40 11.08
CA PHE A 44 24.10 22.69 9.82
C PHE A 44 25.04 21.50 9.99
N VAL A 45 24.71 20.39 9.33
CA VAL A 45 25.56 19.20 9.24
C VAL A 45 25.68 18.73 7.80
N TYR A 46 26.76 18.04 7.47
CA TYR A 46 27.00 17.55 6.10
C TYR A 46 26.96 16.02 6.09
N PRO A 47 26.04 15.38 5.34
CA PRO A 47 26.10 13.95 5.13
C PRO A 47 27.43 13.55 4.48
N HIS A 48 28.00 12.42 4.90
CA HIS A 48 29.28 11.98 4.37
C HIS A 48 29.22 11.76 2.85
N GLY A 49 30.03 12.51 2.09
CA GLY A 49 30.06 12.47 0.63
C GLY A 49 28.96 13.27 -0.09
N ALA A 50 28.15 14.06 0.63
CA ALA A 50 27.17 14.97 0.04
C ALA A 50 27.68 16.42 0.03
N ALA A 51 27.36 17.15 -1.03
CA ALA A 51 27.72 18.58 -1.16
C ALA A 51 26.77 19.52 -0.41
N ASN A 52 25.52 19.09 -0.18
CA ASN A 52 24.47 19.93 0.40
C ASN A 52 24.35 19.68 1.91
N PRO A 53 24.23 20.74 2.72
CA PRO A 53 24.01 20.60 4.16
C PRO A 53 22.58 20.12 4.46
N LEU A 54 22.42 19.54 5.64
CA LEU A 54 21.13 19.33 6.30
C LEU A 54 21.05 20.23 7.52
N ILE A 55 19.83 20.64 7.85
CA ILE A 55 19.52 21.31 9.10
C ILE A 55 19.38 20.26 10.21
N MET A 56 20.24 20.31 11.22
CA MET A 56 20.10 19.58 12.47
C MET A 56 19.37 20.44 13.49
N ARG A 57 18.14 20.05 13.85
CA ARG A 57 17.39 20.70 14.92
C ARG A 57 17.44 19.83 16.16
N ILE A 58 17.73 20.43 17.31
CA ILE A 58 18.04 19.76 18.56
C ILE A 58 17.06 20.23 19.63
N TYR A 59 16.50 19.28 20.37
CA TYR A 59 15.48 19.47 21.37
C TYR A 59 15.99 18.99 22.71
N ARG A 60 15.69 19.74 23.76
CA ARG A 60 15.85 19.26 25.13
C ARG A 60 14.72 18.28 25.48
N LEU A 61 15.10 17.05 25.81
CA LEU A 61 14.20 15.96 26.18
C LEU A 61 14.51 15.52 27.62
N GLY A 62 13.95 16.22 28.61
CA GLY A 62 14.14 15.91 30.03
C GLY A 62 13.00 15.08 30.64
N ALA A 63 13.29 14.24 31.63
CA ALA A 63 12.28 13.44 32.35
C ALA A 63 11.18 14.27 33.05
N ALA A 64 11.45 15.55 33.34
CA ALA A 64 10.48 16.50 33.91
C ALA A 64 9.73 17.32 32.84
N GLU A 65 10.17 17.33 31.58
CA GLU A 65 9.65 18.20 30.50
C GLU A 65 8.85 17.38 29.47
N THR A 66 7.71 16.83 29.92
CA THR A 66 6.81 15.98 29.12
C THR A 66 6.22 16.68 27.89
N VAL A 67 6.07 18.00 27.95
CA VAL A 67 5.50 18.82 26.88
C VAL A 67 6.45 18.93 25.68
N LEU A 68 7.73 19.27 25.89
CA LEU A 68 8.72 19.37 24.80
C LEU A 68 8.98 18.01 24.15
N THR A 69 8.97 16.94 24.95
CA THR A 69 9.06 15.57 24.44
C THR A 69 7.89 15.22 23.54
N SER A 70 6.66 15.54 23.98
CA SER A 70 5.46 15.34 23.16
C SER A 70 5.49 16.19 21.89
N PHE A 71 6.01 17.41 21.99
CA PHE A 71 6.16 18.33 20.86
C PHE A 71 7.12 17.79 19.80
N TRP A 72 8.37 17.49 20.17
CA TRP A 72 9.38 16.93 19.27
C TRP A 72 8.88 15.67 18.56
N ARG A 73 8.20 14.78 19.31
CA ARG A 73 7.62 13.56 18.75
C ARG A 73 6.52 13.85 17.73
N ASN A 74 5.59 14.75 18.07
CA ASN A 74 4.49 15.11 17.18
C ASN A 74 5.00 15.81 15.92
N GLU A 75 6.00 16.68 16.05
CA GLU A 75 6.71 17.31 14.93
C GLU A 75 7.36 16.27 14.04
N THR A 76 8.12 15.34 14.61
CA THR A 76 8.79 14.28 13.85
C THR A 76 7.76 13.43 13.10
N ARG A 77 6.65 13.04 13.73
CA ARG A 77 5.54 12.32 13.09
C ARG A 77 4.88 13.11 11.95
N ALA A 78 4.69 14.41 12.12
CA ALA A 78 4.10 15.26 11.07
C ALA A 78 5.05 15.39 9.87
N LEU A 79 6.33 15.63 10.13
CA LEU A 79 7.36 15.69 9.09
C LEU A 79 7.51 14.36 8.35
N MET A 80 7.50 13.22 9.05
CA MET A 80 7.51 11.89 8.44
C MET A 80 6.34 11.74 7.45
N ARG A 81 5.11 12.05 7.89
CA ARG A 81 3.89 11.98 7.07
C ARG A 81 3.98 12.80 5.78
N ILE A 82 4.47 14.02 5.88
CA ILE A 82 4.60 14.94 4.75
C ILE A 82 5.73 14.52 3.81
N SER A 83 6.85 14.05 4.37
CA SER A 83 8.04 13.64 3.61
C SER A 83 7.76 12.49 2.64
N ARG A 84 6.75 11.66 2.92
CA ARG A 84 6.25 10.57 2.04
C ARG A 84 5.97 11.05 0.61
N ARG A 85 5.50 12.29 0.46
CA ARG A 85 5.06 12.86 -0.83
C ARG A 85 6.18 13.58 -1.59
N GLN A 86 7.30 13.88 -0.94
CA GLN A 86 8.41 14.67 -1.50
C GLN A 86 7.93 15.94 -2.23
N HIS A 87 6.94 16.64 -1.66
CA HIS A 87 6.43 17.85 -2.28
C HIS A 87 7.54 18.92 -2.32
N PRO A 88 7.82 19.56 -3.47
CA PRO A 88 9.00 20.41 -3.64
C PRO A 88 9.00 21.66 -2.75
N ALA A 89 7.82 22.11 -2.34
CA ALA A 89 7.66 23.26 -1.45
C ALA A 89 7.49 22.88 0.05
N LEU A 90 7.68 21.61 0.43
CA LEU A 90 7.63 21.17 1.82
C LEU A 90 8.98 20.56 2.25
N PRO A 91 9.33 20.64 3.54
CA PRO A 91 10.57 20.10 4.07
C PRO A 91 10.51 18.58 4.11
N ILE A 92 11.68 17.98 3.90
CA ILE A 92 11.87 16.52 3.89
C ILE A 92 12.71 16.13 5.10
N LEU A 93 12.16 15.28 5.95
CA LEU A 93 12.86 14.65 7.07
C LEU A 93 13.84 13.60 6.52
N ARG A 94 15.09 13.64 6.99
CA ARG A 94 16.14 12.70 6.59
C ARG A 94 16.45 11.67 7.67
N ASP A 95 16.47 12.08 8.94
CA ASP A 95 16.72 11.20 10.09
C ASP A 95 16.28 11.91 11.39
N ALA A 96 15.99 11.16 12.45
CA ALA A 96 15.58 11.65 13.76
C ALA A 96 15.78 10.59 14.83
N ALA A 97 16.24 10.99 16.02
CA ALA A 97 16.36 10.08 17.16
C ALA A 97 16.24 10.82 18.50
N SER A 98 15.76 10.09 19.50
CA SER A 98 15.90 10.48 20.90
C SER A 98 17.25 9.99 21.44
N LEU A 99 17.88 10.82 22.28
CA LEU A 99 19.18 10.58 22.91
C LEU A 99 19.02 10.68 24.43
N PRO A 100 18.48 9.64 25.09
CA PRO A 100 18.05 9.78 26.47
C PRO A 100 19.20 9.95 27.46
N SER A 101 20.38 9.40 27.16
CA SER A 101 21.60 9.57 27.95
C SER A 101 22.07 11.02 28.02
N LEU A 102 21.77 11.80 26.99
CA LEU A 102 22.13 13.22 26.89
C LEU A 102 20.94 14.14 27.23
N GLY A 103 19.75 13.58 27.43
CA GLY A 103 18.51 14.35 27.61
C GLY A 103 18.19 15.20 26.38
N LEU A 104 18.51 14.71 25.17
CA LEU A 104 18.30 15.42 23.91
C LEU A 104 17.47 14.58 22.93
N GLY A 105 16.94 15.23 21.91
CA GLY A 105 16.45 14.60 20.68
C GLY A 105 16.86 15.45 19.50
N TYR A 106 17.04 14.85 18.34
CA TYR A 106 17.36 15.59 17.12
C TYR A 106 16.49 15.17 15.96
N LEU A 107 16.42 16.05 14.96
CA LEU A 107 15.88 15.77 13.64
C LEU A 107 16.74 16.44 12.57
N PHE A 108 16.86 15.79 11.43
CA PHE A 108 17.58 16.28 10.25
C PHE A 108 16.58 16.58 9.14
N ILE A 109 16.60 17.81 8.64
CA ILE A 109 15.73 18.28 7.56
C ILE A 109 16.61 18.76 6.40
N GLU A 110 16.15 18.61 5.16
CA GLU A 110 16.76 19.34 4.04
C GLU A 110 16.74 20.86 4.27
N ASP A 111 17.84 21.52 3.90
CA ASP A 111 17.93 22.98 3.92
C ASP A 111 16.90 23.60 2.96
N PRO A 112 15.94 24.43 3.44
CA PRO A 112 14.99 25.12 2.59
C PRO A 112 15.57 26.39 1.95
N GLY A 113 16.80 26.79 2.31
CA GLY A 113 17.49 27.99 1.84
C GLY A 113 17.24 29.21 2.72
N GLN A 114 17.38 30.40 2.15
CA GLN A 114 17.25 31.67 2.87
C GLN A 114 15.82 32.24 2.78
N PRO A 115 15.33 32.95 3.82
CA PRO A 115 14.02 33.60 3.80
C PRO A 115 13.82 34.58 2.65
N LEU A 116 12.64 34.56 2.02
CA LEU A 116 12.23 35.45 0.93
C LEU A 116 11.83 36.83 1.45
N VAL A 117 12.79 37.56 1.98
CA VAL A 117 12.64 38.93 2.49
C VAL A 117 13.64 39.90 1.87
N GLY A 118 13.35 41.20 1.97
CA GLY A 118 14.27 42.25 1.53
C GLY A 118 14.61 42.17 0.04
N ALA A 119 15.91 42.06 -0.26
CA ALA A 119 16.45 42.10 -1.62
C ALA A 119 16.66 40.70 -2.25
N HIS A 120 16.11 39.63 -1.66
CA HIS A 120 16.29 38.26 -2.17
C HIS A 120 15.93 38.12 -3.67
N ILE A 121 16.79 37.47 -4.45
CA ILE A 121 16.68 37.40 -5.92
C ILE A 121 15.36 36.73 -6.35
N ALA A 122 15.01 35.59 -5.75
CA ALA A 122 13.75 34.90 -6.01
C ALA A 122 12.50 35.78 -5.71
N LEU A 123 12.50 36.57 -4.63
CA LEU A 123 11.40 37.50 -4.32
C LEU A 123 11.27 38.60 -5.38
N GLN A 124 12.39 39.17 -5.84
CA GLN A 124 12.38 40.16 -6.92
C GLN A 124 11.81 39.57 -8.22
N ARG A 125 12.15 38.31 -8.53
CA ARG A 125 11.61 37.59 -9.69
C ARG A 125 10.11 37.37 -9.57
N LEU A 126 9.63 36.91 -8.41
CA LEU A 126 8.21 36.74 -8.12
C LEU A 126 7.42 38.04 -8.33
N ARG A 127 7.98 39.19 -7.92
CA ARG A 127 7.33 40.50 -8.12
C ARG A 127 7.38 41.02 -9.56
N LYS A 128 8.32 40.53 -10.39
CA LYS A 128 8.53 40.98 -11.77
C LYS A 128 7.82 40.10 -12.80
N ASP A 129 7.76 38.80 -12.57
CA ASP A 129 7.22 37.80 -13.49
C ASP A 129 5.90 37.22 -12.95
N ARG A 130 4.78 37.70 -13.52
CA ARG A 130 3.42 37.29 -13.13
C ARG A 130 3.16 35.81 -13.39
N VAL A 131 3.74 35.23 -14.44
CA VAL A 131 3.58 33.81 -14.78
C VAL A 131 4.28 32.95 -13.74
N HIS A 132 5.50 33.34 -13.37
CA HIS A 132 6.25 32.66 -12.32
C HIS A 132 5.56 32.78 -10.95
N ALA A 133 5.08 33.98 -10.58
CA ALA A 133 4.30 34.18 -9.35
C ALA A 133 3.04 33.32 -9.29
N LEU A 134 2.29 33.22 -10.39
CA LEU A 134 1.09 32.39 -10.48
C LEU A 134 1.41 30.90 -10.30
N ARG A 135 2.49 30.41 -10.93
CA ARG A 135 2.97 29.02 -10.78
C ARG A 135 3.37 28.73 -9.33
N MET A 136 4.14 29.62 -8.72
CA MET A 136 4.60 29.43 -7.34
C MET A 136 3.46 29.54 -6.33
N LEU A 137 2.46 30.40 -6.56
CA LEU A 137 1.29 30.50 -5.71
C LEU A 137 0.46 29.21 -5.77
N LEU A 138 0.28 28.63 -6.96
CA LEU A 138 -0.40 27.35 -7.12
C LEU A 138 0.34 26.21 -6.42
N ASN A 139 1.67 26.19 -6.51
CA ASN A 139 2.54 25.21 -5.84
C ASN A 139 2.48 25.32 -4.30
N LEU A 140 2.51 26.54 -3.76
CA LEU A 140 2.35 26.76 -2.31
C LEU A 140 0.94 26.41 -1.82
N LEU A 141 -0.08 26.69 -2.63
CA LEU A 141 -1.45 26.28 -2.32
C LEU A 141 -1.60 24.75 -2.30
N ASP A 142 -0.93 24.02 -3.21
CA ASP A 142 -0.91 22.55 -3.16
C ASP A 142 -0.18 22.03 -1.91
N ALA A 143 0.97 22.64 -1.59
CA ALA A 143 1.72 22.32 -0.38
C ALA A 143 0.87 22.46 0.89
N VAL A 144 0.19 23.58 1.05
CA VAL A 144 -0.70 23.82 2.21
C VAL A 144 -1.96 22.96 2.13
N ALA A 145 -2.49 22.69 0.94
CA ALA A 145 -3.59 21.74 0.77
C ALA A 145 -3.19 20.32 1.20
N LEU A 146 -1.93 19.92 1.00
CA LEU A 146 -1.40 18.67 1.53
C LEU A 146 -1.33 18.69 3.06
N LEU A 147 -0.86 19.78 3.67
CA LEU A 147 -0.90 19.94 5.13
C LEU A 147 -2.33 19.80 5.67
N HIS A 148 -3.30 20.48 5.04
CA HIS A 148 -4.70 20.46 5.45
C HIS A 148 -5.33 19.07 5.31
N ARG A 149 -4.96 18.30 4.27
CA ARG A 149 -5.37 16.90 4.09
C ARG A 149 -4.88 16.01 5.23
N GLU A 150 -3.68 16.29 5.76
CA GLU A 150 -3.10 15.62 6.93
C GLU A 150 -3.62 16.19 8.27
N GLY A 151 -4.58 17.12 8.23
CA GLY A 151 -5.15 17.75 9.43
C GLY A 151 -4.24 18.78 10.09
N LEU A 152 -3.16 19.20 9.43
CA LEU A 152 -2.19 20.16 9.94
C LEU A 152 -2.54 21.59 9.48
N ILE A 153 -2.30 22.56 10.37
CA ILE A 153 -2.44 24.00 10.09
C ILE A 153 -1.06 24.62 10.30
N HIS A 154 -0.58 25.42 9.36
CA HIS A 154 0.74 26.05 9.47
C HIS A 154 0.73 27.19 10.50
N ARG A 155 -0.34 27.98 10.56
CA ARG A 155 -0.61 29.05 11.55
C ARG A 155 0.30 30.28 11.50
N THR A 156 1.39 30.26 10.74
CA THR A 156 2.44 31.29 10.75
C THR A 156 3.05 31.53 9.36
N ILE A 157 2.26 31.37 8.29
CA ILE A 157 2.73 31.62 6.93
C ILE A 157 3.01 33.12 6.76
N THR A 158 4.28 33.45 6.54
CA THR A 158 4.79 34.81 6.34
C THR A 158 5.95 34.75 5.33
N PRO A 159 6.35 35.88 4.73
CA PRO A 159 7.54 35.92 3.88
C PRO A 159 8.82 35.39 4.55
N GLN A 160 8.93 35.45 5.88
CA GLN A 160 10.10 34.93 6.62
C GLN A 160 10.20 33.40 6.65
N VAL A 161 9.08 32.71 6.55
CA VAL A 161 9.05 31.23 6.57
C VAL A 161 8.96 30.62 5.17
N LEU A 162 8.91 31.48 4.14
CA LEU A 162 9.07 31.07 2.76
C LEU A 162 10.54 31.22 2.41
N CYS A 163 11.24 30.11 2.19
CA CYS A 163 12.68 30.10 1.93
C CYS A 163 12.98 29.65 0.49
N ALA A 164 14.10 30.09 -0.07
CA ALA A 164 14.61 29.57 -1.33
C ALA A 164 16.14 29.58 -1.34
N LEU A 165 16.76 28.71 -2.13
CA LEU A 165 18.21 28.74 -2.35
C LEU A 165 18.59 29.99 -3.16
N ASP A 166 19.80 30.53 -2.96
CA ASP A 166 20.35 31.68 -3.70
C ASP A 166 20.80 31.30 -5.13
N GLU A 167 19.91 30.63 -5.87
CA GLU A 167 20.10 30.21 -7.25
C GLU A 167 19.02 30.82 -8.15
N HIS A 168 19.35 31.08 -9.42
CA HIS A 168 18.44 31.79 -10.33
C HIS A 168 17.10 31.10 -10.58
N ASP A 169 16.95 29.80 -10.31
CA ASP A 169 15.75 28.99 -10.62
C ASP A 169 15.16 28.25 -9.40
N SER A 170 15.48 28.69 -8.18
CA SER A 170 14.99 28.06 -6.95
C SER A 170 13.49 28.34 -6.71
N SER A 171 12.74 27.29 -6.37
CA SER A 171 11.32 27.40 -6.01
C SER A 171 11.16 27.68 -4.50
N PRO A 172 10.22 28.53 -4.08
CA PRO A 172 9.93 28.77 -2.67
C PRO A 172 9.51 27.48 -1.95
N ARG A 173 10.07 27.27 -0.75
CA ARG A 173 9.74 26.19 0.18
C ARG A 173 9.15 26.77 1.46
N LEU A 174 8.14 26.12 2.02
CA LEU A 174 7.57 26.45 3.32
C LEU A 174 8.43 25.82 4.42
N ASP A 175 8.77 26.61 5.43
CA ASP A 175 9.35 26.16 6.68
C ASP A 175 8.51 26.66 7.88
N GLY A 176 8.85 26.28 9.10
CA GLY A 176 8.25 26.82 10.33
C GLY A 176 6.90 26.24 10.74
N PHE A 177 6.16 25.50 9.89
CA PHE A 177 4.92 24.83 10.33
C PHE A 177 5.16 23.80 11.43
N GLN A 178 6.39 23.31 11.56
CA GLN A 178 6.76 22.36 12.60
C GLN A 178 6.57 22.97 14.01
N MET A 179 6.76 24.30 14.13
CA MET A 179 6.52 25.07 15.34
C MET A 179 5.04 25.38 15.59
N SER A 180 4.15 25.06 14.65
CA SER A 180 2.72 25.40 14.74
C SER A 180 2.06 24.83 16.00
N ALA A 181 2.40 23.60 16.40
CA ALA A 181 1.83 22.96 17.59
C ALA A 181 2.32 23.62 18.88
N PHE A 182 3.59 24.04 18.92
CA PHE A 182 4.15 24.81 20.02
C PHE A 182 3.39 26.13 20.21
N VAL A 183 3.19 26.87 19.12
CA VAL A 183 2.48 28.16 19.19
C VAL A 183 1.01 27.97 19.62
N ALA A 184 0.35 26.88 19.18
CA ALA A 184 -1.01 26.59 19.61
C ALA A 184 -1.13 26.19 21.09
N SER A 185 -0.14 25.48 21.63
CA SER A 185 -0.09 25.18 23.08
C SER A 185 0.13 26.45 23.89
N TRP A 186 1.05 27.31 23.42
CA TRP A 186 1.33 28.60 24.04
C TRP A 186 0.10 29.51 24.09
N LEU A 187 -0.63 29.67 22.97
CA LEU A 187 -1.85 30.47 22.93
C LEU A 187 -2.97 29.99 23.85
N ARG A 188 -3.01 28.68 24.14
CA ARG A 188 -4.00 28.10 25.06
C ARG A 188 -3.60 28.23 26.53
N GLY A 189 -2.45 28.84 26.84
CA GLY A 189 -1.92 28.93 28.20
C GLY A 189 -1.57 27.56 28.81
N GLN A 190 -1.42 26.52 27.99
CA GLN A 190 -1.07 25.18 28.41
C GLN A 190 0.45 25.00 28.25
N GLY A 191 1.25 25.33 29.27
CA GLY A 191 2.71 25.11 29.26
C GLY A 191 3.53 25.93 30.27
N VAL A 192 4.76 25.45 30.53
CA VAL A 192 5.75 25.92 31.55
C VAL A 192 6.32 27.33 31.27
N VAL A 193 6.04 27.94 30.13
CA VAL A 193 6.61 29.22 29.74
C VAL A 193 5.78 30.36 30.35
N HIS A 194 6.12 30.74 31.58
CA HIS A 194 5.66 31.97 32.23
C HIS A 194 6.36 33.23 31.70
N GLU A 195 7.08 33.17 30.57
CA GLU A 195 7.72 34.34 29.99
C GLU A 195 6.71 35.24 29.25
N SER A 196 6.76 36.50 29.63
CA SER A 196 6.11 37.60 28.93
C SER A 196 6.74 37.77 27.54
N ARG A 197 5.94 37.46 26.50
CA ARG A 197 6.06 37.83 25.07
C ARG A 197 6.71 36.77 24.17
N GLY A 198 5.86 36.03 23.44
CA GLY A 198 6.20 35.21 22.25
C GLY A 198 6.77 36.00 21.06
N SER A 199 7.49 37.09 21.33
CA SER A 199 8.14 37.96 20.34
C SER A 199 9.22 37.26 19.52
N ALA A 200 9.81 36.18 20.05
CA ALA A 200 10.79 35.35 19.32
C ALA A 200 10.17 34.60 18.13
N LEU A 201 8.85 34.34 18.14
CA LEU A 201 8.13 33.62 17.10
C LEU A 201 7.37 34.56 16.14
N LEU A 202 7.42 35.86 16.42
CA LEU A 202 6.84 36.88 15.56
C LEU A 202 7.89 37.39 14.57
N PRO A 203 7.51 37.59 13.29
CA PRO A 203 8.35 38.27 12.34
C PRO A 203 8.86 39.61 12.89
N ARG A 204 10.18 39.82 12.84
CA ARG A 204 10.79 41.10 13.26
C ARG A 204 10.40 42.28 12.37
N ASP A 205 9.92 42.02 11.15
CA ASP A 205 9.46 43.04 10.23
C ASP A 205 7.93 43.17 10.25
N ALA A 206 7.45 44.42 10.32
CA ALA A 206 6.02 44.69 10.44
C ALA A 206 5.21 44.35 9.16
N ALA A 207 5.86 44.27 8.00
CA ALA A 207 5.21 43.93 6.74
C ALA A 207 4.87 42.42 6.66
N SER A 208 5.67 41.55 7.28
CA SER A 208 5.36 40.13 7.43
C SER A 208 4.27 39.88 8.48
N LEU A 209 4.11 40.76 9.47
CA LEU A 209 3.07 40.60 10.50
C LEU A 209 1.66 40.77 9.94
N ILE A 210 1.48 41.64 8.93
CA ILE A 210 0.17 41.88 8.31
C ILE A 210 -0.29 40.73 7.40
N THR A 211 0.58 39.77 7.09
CA THR A 211 0.15 38.56 6.36
C THR A 211 -0.56 37.57 7.27
N LEU A 212 -0.44 37.70 8.60
CA LEU A 212 -1.14 36.82 9.54
C LEU A 212 -2.61 37.21 9.68
N ALA A 213 -3.50 36.22 9.75
CA ALA A 213 -4.93 36.45 9.90
C ALA A 213 -5.26 37.22 11.20
N PRO A 214 -6.30 38.09 11.21
CA PRO A 214 -6.68 38.87 12.39
C PRO A 214 -6.91 38.04 13.66
N GLU A 215 -7.56 36.88 13.50
CA GLU A 215 -7.83 35.91 14.57
C GLU A 215 -6.55 35.28 15.15
N ARG A 216 -5.43 35.38 14.43
CA ARG A 216 -4.12 34.87 14.84
C ARG A 216 -3.23 35.96 15.45
N LEU A 217 -3.16 37.12 14.80
CA LEU A 217 -2.27 38.20 15.22
C LEU A 217 -2.65 38.79 16.58
N GLY A 218 -3.96 38.89 16.88
CA GLY A 218 -4.46 39.44 18.15
C GLY A 218 -4.00 38.66 19.39
N PRO A 219 -4.22 37.33 19.45
CA PRO A 219 -3.73 36.50 20.55
C PRO A 219 -2.21 36.50 20.71
N LEU A 220 -1.44 36.53 19.61
CA LEU A 220 0.02 36.58 19.65
C LEU A 220 0.56 37.87 20.30
N LEU A 221 -0.19 38.95 20.23
CA LEU A 221 0.15 40.26 20.80
C LEU A 221 -0.60 40.55 22.12
N GLY A 222 -1.14 39.52 22.77
CA GLY A 222 -1.64 39.58 24.15
C GLY A 222 -3.14 39.84 24.33
N ARG A 223 -3.97 39.72 23.28
CA ARG A 223 -5.44 39.70 23.45
C ARG A 223 -5.97 38.30 23.76
N SER A 224 -7.15 38.20 24.37
CA SER A 224 -7.82 36.92 24.59
C SER A 224 -8.26 36.28 23.26
N VAL A 225 -8.16 34.95 23.17
CA VAL A 225 -8.65 34.16 22.04
C VAL A 225 -10.17 34.28 21.96
N ARG A 226 -10.68 34.87 20.88
CA ARG A 226 -12.14 35.04 20.64
C ARG A 226 -12.69 34.02 19.64
N ASP A 227 -11.89 33.61 18.67
CA ASP A 227 -12.26 32.67 17.61
C ASP A 227 -11.31 31.47 17.60
N LEU A 228 -11.83 30.28 17.25
CA LEU A 228 -11.03 29.06 17.08
C LEU A 228 -10.29 29.11 15.73
N GLU A 229 -8.98 28.89 15.76
CA GLU A 229 -8.16 28.76 14.56
C GLU A 229 -8.66 27.62 13.67
N ASN A 230 -8.77 27.88 12.36
CA ASN A 230 -9.14 26.89 11.36
C ASN A 230 -8.24 27.02 10.11
N PHE A 231 -8.41 26.10 9.15
CA PHE A 231 -7.62 26.06 7.91
C PHE A 231 -7.63 27.36 7.11
N SER A 232 -8.67 28.19 7.25
CA SER A 232 -8.78 29.46 6.52
C SER A 232 -7.73 30.49 6.94
N CYS A 233 -7.07 30.33 8.10
CA CYS A 233 -5.96 31.20 8.52
C CYS A 233 -4.76 31.09 7.58
N ASP A 234 -4.42 29.88 7.13
CA ASP A 234 -3.32 29.66 6.18
C ASP A 234 -3.69 30.20 4.80
N VAL A 235 -4.96 30.06 4.41
CA VAL A 235 -5.50 30.62 3.15
C VAL A 235 -5.38 32.14 3.12
N PHE A 236 -5.71 32.80 4.22
CA PHE A 236 -5.52 34.26 4.35
C PHE A 236 -4.07 34.65 4.14
N SER A 237 -3.18 33.93 4.82
CA SER A 237 -1.76 34.23 4.82
C SER A 237 -1.15 34.07 3.44
N LEU A 238 -1.46 32.97 2.73
CA LEU A 238 -1.09 32.80 1.33
C LEU A 238 -1.74 33.82 0.40
N GLY A 239 -2.97 34.26 0.69
CA GLY A 239 -3.64 35.30 -0.06
C GLY A 239 -2.91 36.63 0.03
N MET A 240 -2.48 37.03 1.23
CA MET A 240 -1.70 38.24 1.47
C MET A 240 -0.31 38.15 0.83
N VAL A 241 0.36 36.99 0.88
CA VAL A 241 1.61 36.73 0.14
C VAL A 241 1.38 36.85 -1.37
N GLY A 242 0.27 36.32 -1.90
CA GLY A 242 -0.10 36.49 -3.30
C GLY A 242 -0.29 37.96 -3.68
N ILE A 243 -0.97 38.75 -2.85
CA ILE A 243 -1.11 40.20 -3.06
C ILE A 243 0.27 40.89 -3.07
N ASP A 244 1.18 40.50 -2.17
CA ASP A 244 2.55 41.03 -2.17
C ASP A 244 3.29 40.77 -3.48
N TRP A 245 3.16 39.57 -4.03
CA TRP A 245 3.83 39.21 -5.28
C TRP A 245 3.26 39.94 -6.50
N PHE A 246 1.94 40.12 -6.58
CA PHE A 246 1.32 40.73 -7.76
C PHE A 246 1.24 42.26 -7.71
N VAL A 247 1.12 42.84 -6.52
CA VAL A 247 0.79 44.28 -6.35
C VAL A 247 1.62 44.95 -5.25
N GLY A 248 2.19 44.19 -4.34
CA GLY A 248 2.97 44.69 -3.20
C GLY A 248 2.12 45.06 -1.99
N LEU A 249 2.66 44.81 -0.79
CA LEU A 249 2.02 45.15 0.47
C LEU A 249 2.01 46.67 0.77
N PRO A 250 1.15 47.14 1.70
CA PRO A 250 1.22 48.48 2.25
C PRO A 250 2.62 48.86 2.79
N PRO A 251 2.99 50.16 2.83
CA PRO A 251 4.30 50.61 3.26
C PRO A 251 4.60 50.18 4.70
N GLN A 252 5.89 49.95 4.98
CA GLN A 252 6.32 49.41 6.27
C GLN A 252 5.95 50.34 7.45
N GLU A 253 5.90 51.65 7.26
CA GLU A 253 5.49 52.61 8.30
C GLU A 253 4.02 52.47 8.69
N GLU A 254 3.12 52.30 7.72
CA GLU A 254 1.70 52.04 7.95
C GLU A 254 1.49 50.71 8.67
N CYS A 255 2.28 49.68 8.29
CA CYS A 255 2.25 48.37 8.94
C CYS A 255 2.77 48.44 10.39
N ARG A 256 3.85 49.19 10.63
CA ARG A 256 4.44 49.38 11.97
C ARG A 256 3.46 50.02 12.94
N ALA A 257 2.72 51.03 12.50
CA ALA A 257 1.74 51.74 13.32
C ALA A 257 0.62 50.83 13.87
N ALA A 258 0.24 49.79 13.12
CA ALA A 258 -0.83 48.87 13.51
C ALA A 258 -0.39 47.73 14.44
N VAL A 259 0.93 47.45 14.53
CA VAL A 259 1.44 46.22 15.18
C VAL A 259 2.39 46.47 16.36
N LEU A 260 3.20 47.53 16.34
CA LEU A 260 4.25 47.75 17.36
C LEU A 260 3.78 48.47 18.65
N ASN A 261 2.67 49.21 18.62
CA ASN A 261 2.12 49.94 19.79
C ASN A 261 0.97 49.19 20.50
N GLY A 262 0.90 47.86 20.32
CA GLY A 262 -0.22 47.02 20.72
C GLY A 262 -1.18 46.72 19.57
N TYR A 263 -1.81 45.55 19.59
CA TYR A 263 -2.70 45.13 18.49
C TYR A 263 -4.01 45.93 18.47
N ASP A 264 -4.23 46.67 17.38
CA ASP A 264 -5.51 47.29 17.03
C ASP A 264 -6.17 46.54 15.84
N GLU A 265 -7.20 45.77 16.14
CA GLU A 265 -7.98 45.02 15.14
C GLU A 265 -8.60 45.93 14.08
N SER A 266 -8.99 47.16 14.44
CA SER A 266 -9.55 48.12 13.49
C SER A 266 -8.50 48.66 12.52
N ALA A 267 -7.28 48.92 13.01
CA ALA A 267 -6.13 49.31 12.18
C ALA A 267 -5.70 48.18 11.26
N HIS A 268 -5.65 46.95 11.78
CA HIS A 268 -5.32 45.78 10.97
C HIS A 268 -6.35 45.56 9.85
N ARG A 269 -7.66 45.69 10.15
CA ARG A 269 -8.71 45.61 9.12
C ARG A 269 -8.56 46.69 8.05
N ARG A 270 -8.22 47.93 8.42
CA ARG A 270 -7.94 49.02 7.45
C ARG A 270 -6.76 48.69 6.54
N LEU A 271 -5.71 48.04 7.06
CA LEU A 271 -4.57 47.59 6.25
C LEU A 271 -4.96 46.49 5.24
N ILE A 272 -5.81 45.55 5.65
CA ILE A 272 -6.35 44.52 4.75
C ILE A 272 -7.18 45.17 3.64
N GLU A 273 -8.06 46.10 4.00
CA GLU A 273 -8.88 46.86 3.05
C GLU A 273 -8.02 47.68 2.08
N SER A 274 -6.92 48.28 2.56
CA SER A 274 -5.93 48.99 1.74
C SER A 274 -5.24 48.04 0.75
N ALA A 275 -4.80 46.86 1.20
CA ALA A 275 -4.21 45.83 0.33
C ALA A 275 -5.20 45.35 -0.75
N GLN A 276 -6.46 45.11 -0.37
CA GLN A 276 -7.52 44.75 -1.32
C GLN A 276 -7.86 45.90 -2.29
N GLN A 277 -7.80 47.16 -1.84
CA GLN A 277 -8.00 48.32 -2.71
C GLN A 277 -6.91 48.43 -3.77
N ARG A 278 -5.64 48.21 -3.38
CA ARG A 278 -4.53 48.12 -4.34
C ARG A 278 -4.73 47.00 -5.34
N LEU A 279 -5.16 45.82 -4.87
CA LEU A 279 -5.51 44.69 -5.72
C LEU A 279 -6.62 45.03 -6.73
N ARG A 280 -7.67 45.78 -6.31
CA ARG A 280 -8.74 46.25 -7.20
C ARG A 280 -8.25 47.24 -8.26
N GLN A 281 -7.29 48.09 -7.90
CA GLN A 281 -6.69 49.08 -8.79
C GLN A 281 -5.64 48.49 -9.75
N ALA A 282 -5.09 47.32 -9.43
CA ALA A 282 -4.10 46.64 -10.27
C ALA A 282 -4.72 46.11 -11.58
N GLN A 283 -3.94 46.19 -12.67
CA GLN A 283 -4.26 45.56 -13.96
C GLN A 283 -4.03 44.04 -13.87
N LEU A 284 -4.98 43.33 -13.27
CA LEU A 284 -4.99 41.87 -13.14
C LEU A 284 -6.34 41.30 -13.60
N PRO A 285 -6.35 40.05 -14.11
CA PRO A 285 -7.58 39.32 -14.44
C PRO A 285 -8.59 39.34 -13.30
N LEU A 286 -9.87 39.51 -13.63
CA LEU A 286 -10.93 39.66 -12.64
C LEU A 286 -11.06 38.43 -11.75
N GLU A 287 -10.86 37.24 -12.31
CA GLU A 287 -10.96 35.96 -11.63
C GLU A 287 -9.87 35.80 -10.57
N LEU A 288 -8.63 36.20 -10.88
CA LEU A 288 -7.52 36.17 -9.92
C LEU A 288 -7.73 37.20 -8.80
N ARG A 289 -8.20 38.41 -9.13
CA ARG A 289 -8.54 39.44 -8.13
C ARG A 289 -9.62 38.93 -7.16
N ARG A 290 -10.71 38.38 -7.68
CA ARG A 290 -11.80 37.81 -6.85
C ARG A 290 -11.31 36.69 -5.95
N LEU A 291 -10.46 35.80 -6.46
CA LEU A 291 -9.89 34.72 -5.66
C LEU A 291 -9.05 35.28 -4.50
N LEU A 292 -8.13 36.20 -4.76
CA LEU A 292 -7.27 36.80 -3.72
C LEU A 292 -8.09 37.65 -2.72
N GLU A 293 -9.13 38.35 -3.15
CA GLU A 293 -10.07 39.05 -2.25
C GLU A 293 -10.83 38.08 -1.34
N GLN A 294 -11.31 36.96 -1.87
CA GLN A 294 -11.98 35.91 -1.08
C GLN A 294 -11.02 35.20 -0.11
N MET A 295 -9.78 34.97 -0.53
CA MET A 295 -8.74 34.40 0.33
C MET A 295 -8.39 35.35 1.49
N THR A 296 -8.38 36.67 1.25
CA THR A 296 -7.99 37.69 2.24
C THR A 296 -9.18 38.33 2.96
N ALA A 297 -10.35 37.70 2.94
CA ALA A 297 -11.54 38.20 3.64
C ALA A 297 -11.23 38.38 5.15
N PRO A 298 -11.51 39.57 5.75
CA PRO A 298 -11.19 39.84 7.15
C PRO A 298 -11.90 38.92 8.16
N ALA A 299 -13.11 38.44 7.82
CA ALA A 299 -13.88 37.52 8.65
C ALA A 299 -13.73 36.08 8.14
N ALA A 300 -13.30 35.15 9.00
CA ALA A 300 -13.05 33.76 8.65
C ALA A 300 -14.25 33.06 7.96
N ARG A 301 -15.48 33.36 8.39
CA ARG A 301 -16.73 32.81 7.79
C ARG A 301 -16.97 33.20 6.32
N ASN A 302 -16.36 34.31 5.87
CA ASN A 302 -16.48 34.80 4.50
C ASN A 302 -15.27 34.39 3.64
N ARG A 303 -14.30 33.70 4.23
CA ARG A 303 -13.06 33.29 3.59
C ARG A 303 -13.22 31.90 2.98
N ILE A 304 -12.43 31.59 1.97
CA ILE A 304 -12.31 30.21 1.49
C ILE A 304 -11.85 29.33 2.66
N PRO A 305 -12.57 28.23 2.97
CA PRO A 305 -12.41 27.51 4.23
C PRO A 305 -11.10 26.72 4.34
N SER A 306 -10.47 26.34 3.23
CA SER A 306 -9.22 25.58 3.22
C SER A 306 -8.37 25.81 1.98
N ALA A 307 -7.08 25.47 2.06
CA ALA A 307 -6.17 25.55 0.92
C ALA A 307 -6.53 24.52 -0.17
N ILE A 308 -7.22 23.42 0.18
CA ILE A 308 -7.72 22.42 -0.79
C ILE A 308 -8.69 23.09 -1.78
N GLU A 309 -9.63 23.89 -1.28
CA GLU A 309 -10.60 24.59 -2.12
C GLU A 309 -9.98 25.74 -2.89
N ALA A 310 -9.04 26.48 -2.26
CA ALA A 310 -8.31 27.55 -2.93
C ALA A 310 -7.43 27.00 -4.07
N HIS A 311 -6.69 25.91 -3.83
CA HIS A 311 -5.90 25.20 -4.84
C HIS A 311 -6.77 24.69 -5.99
N ALA A 312 -7.89 24.00 -5.68
CA ALA A 312 -8.80 23.50 -6.70
C ALA A 312 -9.40 24.64 -7.55
N THR A 313 -9.69 25.79 -6.94
CA THR A 313 -10.19 26.97 -7.63
C THR A 313 -9.13 27.60 -8.52
N LEU A 314 -7.93 27.84 -8.00
CA LEU A 314 -6.83 28.38 -8.81
C LEU A 314 -6.44 27.42 -9.94
N GLY A 315 -6.38 26.12 -9.68
CA GLY A 315 -6.07 25.10 -10.69
C GLY A 315 -7.05 25.08 -11.85
N ARG A 316 -8.36 25.33 -11.60
CA ARG A 316 -9.36 25.50 -12.67
C ARG A 316 -9.16 26.78 -13.48
N LEU A 317 -8.77 27.86 -12.82
CA LEU A 317 -8.53 29.17 -13.45
C LEU A 317 -7.16 29.25 -14.15
N PHE A 318 -6.21 28.41 -13.72
CA PHE A 318 -4.80 28.51 -14.06
C PHE A 318 -4.53 28.56 -15.56
N PRO A 319 -5.11 27.70 -16.43
CA PRO A 319 -4.86 27.77 -17.86
C PRO A 319 -5.28 29.10 -18.49
N SER A 320 -6.43 29.65 -18.07
CA SER A 320 -6.94 30.94 -18.58
C SER A 320 -6.06 32.10 -18.13
N LEU A 321 -5.70 32.13 -16.84
CA LEU A 321 -4.84 33.17 -16.27
C LEU A 321 -3.43 33.14 -16.88
N LEU A 322 -2.89 31.95 -17.09
CA LEU A 322 -1.60 31.75 -17.73
C LEU A 322 -1.61 32.30 -19.16
N ASN A 323 -2.61 31.95 -19.96
CA ASN A 323 -2.78 32.48 -21.31
C ASN A 323 -2.91 34.01 -21.33
N GLN A 324 -3.64 34.61 -20.39
CA GLN A 324 -3.78 36.06 -20.31
C GLN A 324 -2.45 36.77 -19.97
N PHE A 325 -1.73 36.29 -18.96
CA PHE A 325 -0.43 36.87 -18.58
C PHE A 325 0.64 36.66 -19.65
N GLU A 326 0.64 35.52 -20.34
CA GLU A 326 1.56 35.29 -21.44
C GLU A 326 1.21 36.13 -22.67
N ALA A 327 -0.08 36.36 -22.96
CA ALA A 327 -0.49 37.28 -24.02
C ALA A 327 -0.07 38.73 -23.71
N GLU A 328 -0.15 39.16 -22.44
CA GLU A 328 0.36 40.45 -21.98
C GLU A 328 1.89 40.55 -22.10
N ALA A 329 2.62 39.51 -21.69
CA ALA A 329 4.09 39.44 -21.82
C ALA A 329 4.56 39.37 -23.28
N SER A 330 3.74 38.80 -24.18
CA SER A 330 4.00 38.61 -25.61
C SER A 330 3.67 39.84 -26.48
N GLN A 331 3.45 41.02 -25.89
CA GLN A 331 3.39 42.28 -26.67
C GLN A 331 4.71 42.61 -27.40
N ALA A 332 5.81 41.91 -27.11
CA ALA A 332 6.88 41.68 -28.08
C ALA A 332 6.50 40.48 -28.96
N ARG A 333 5.82 40.73 -30.10
CA ARG A 333 5.39 39.69 -31.05
C ARG A 333 6.60 38.85 -31.49
N ARG A 334 6.74 37.63 -30.96
CA ARG A 334 7.54 36.56 -31.59
C ARG A 334 6.78 36.00 -32.79
N ALA A 335 7.49 35.53 -33.80
CA ALA A 335 6.86 34.93 -34.97
C ALA A 335 6.16 33.62 -34.56
N PRO A 336 5.02 33.26 -35.19
CA PRO A 336 4.36 31.99 -34.87
C PRO A 336 5.26 30.82 -35.24
N LEU A 337 5.37 29.84 -34.34
CA LEU A 337 6.17 28.65 -34.59
C LEU A 337 5.44 27.74 -35.59
N HIS A 338 6.19 27.18 -36.55
CA HIS A 338 5.60 26.36 -37.60
C HIS A 338 5.40 24.90 -37.19
N LEU A 339 4.21 24.38 -37.49
CA LEU A 339 3.81 23.00 -37.28
C LEU A 339 3.33 22.38 -38.60
N TYR A 340 3.89 21.24 -38.98
CA TYR A 340 3.41 20.47 -40.12
C TYR A 340 2.47 19.35 -39.65
N PHE A 341 1.43 19.08 -40.43
CA PHE A 341 0.58 17.89 -40.23
C PHE A 341 0.54 17.00 -41.47
N LEU A 342 0.31 15.71 -41.25
CA LEU A 342 0.32 14.67 -42.27
C LEU A 342 -1.10 14.21 -42.61
N ARG A 343 -1.24 13.51 -43.74
CA ARG A 343 -2.51 12.92 -44.18
C ARG A 343 -3.16 12.02 -43.11
N GLN A 344 -2.35 11.29 -42.34
CA GLN A 344 -2.81 10.41 -41.27
C GLN A 344 -3.57 11.18 -40.17
N SER A 345 -3.12 12.40 -39.82
CA SER A 345 -3.80 13.27 -38.86
C SER A 345 -5.16 13.74 -39.39
N VAL A 346 -5.23 14.04 -40.70
CA VAL A 346 -6.47 14.43 -41.39
C VAL A 346 -7.46 13.26 -41.41
N GLU A 347 -7.02 12.04 -41.78
CA GLU A 347 -7.88 10.85 -41.83
C GLU A 347 -8.55 10.58 -40.47
N ARG A 348 -7.80 10.77 -39.39
CA ARG A 348 -8.32 10.61 -38.03
C ARG A 348 -9.33 11.68 -37.68
N MET A 349 -9.00 12.95 -37.90
CA MET A 349 -9.90 14.09 -37.63
C MET A 349 -11.18 14.03 -38.49
N TYR A 350 -11.09 13.54 -39.73
CA TYR A 350 -12.24 13.34 -40.60
C TYR A 350 -13.17 12.21 -40.10
N LYS A 351 -12.61 11.07 -39.69
CA LYS A 351 -13.39 9.96 -39.09
C LYS A 351 -14.13 10.39 -37.82
N ASP A 352 -13.55 11.29 -37.05
CA ASP A 352 -14.15 11.86 -35.84
C ASP A 352 -15.12 13.03 -36.14
N GLY A 353 -15.37 13.33 -37.42
CA GLY A 353 -16.33 14.34 -37.87
C GLY A 353 -15.87 15.79 -37.68
N ALA A 354 -14.56 16.03 -37.51
CA ALA A 354 -14.03 17.38 -37.29
C ALA A 354 -13.87 18.19 -38.59
N GLY A 355 -13.51 17.57 -39.71
CA GLY A 355 -13.35 18.24 -41.02
C GLY A 355 -14.45 17.90 -42.02
N ARG A 356 -14.71 18.82 -42.97
CA ARG A 356 -15.70 18.68 -44.04
C ARG A 356 -15.10 18.09 -45.32
N SER A 357 -13.84 18.42 -45.63
CA SER A 357 -13.14 17.87 -46.78
C SER A 357 -12.57 16.48 -46.49
N ALA A 358 -12.80 15.54 -47.41
CA ALA A 358 -12.32 14.16 -47.30
C ALA A 358 -10.80 14.08 -47.53
N PRO A 359 -10.08 13.10 -46.93
CA PRO A 359 -8.62 12.96 -47.06
C PRO A 359 -8.11 12.85 -48.52
N GLU A 360 -8.94 12.38 -49.44
CA GLU A 360 -8.64 12.27 -50.88
C GLU A 360 -8.77 13.61 -51.63
N ARG A 361 -9.53 14.56 -51.10
CA ARG A 361 -9.75 15.92 -51.63
C ARG A 361 -9.62 16.95 -50.51
N LEU A 362 -8.45 16.94 -49.87
CA LEU A 362 -8.11 17.76 -48.72
C LEU A 362 -8.18 19.27 -49.02
N ASP A 363 -8.91 20.03 -48.21
CA ASP A 363 -8.72 21.47 -48.06
C ASP A 363 -7.68 21.72 -46.96
N GLU A 364 -6.45 22.06 -47.38
CA GLU A 364 -5.33 22.26 -46.45
C GLU A 364 -5.58 23.45 -45.50
N GLN A 365 -6.26 24.50 -45.95
CA GLN A 365 -6.56 25.68 -45.13
C GLN A 365 -7.61 25.37 -44.07
N GLU A 366 -8.59 24.51 -44.38
CA GLU A 366 -9.59 24.06 -43.43
C GLU A 366 -8.94 23.37 -42.22
N TYR A 367 -8.13 22.33 -42.46
CA TYR A 367 -7.51 21.56 -41.39
C TYR A 367 -6.39 22.32 -40.67
N ALA A 368 -5.62 23.16 -41.38
CA ALA A 368 -4.66 24.06 -40.74
C ALA A 368 -5.37 24.99 -39.74
N GLY A 369 -6.43 25.67 -40.16
CA GLY A 369 -7.20 26.54 -39.29
C GLY A 369 -7.93 25.79 -38.16
N LEU A 370 -8.22 24.50 -38.32
CA LEU A 370 -8.82 23.67 -37.26
C LEU A 370 -7.77 23.33 -36.18
N ILE A 371 -6.57 22.92 -36.59
CA ILE A 371 -5.46 22.61 -35.69
C ILE A 371 -5.01 23.86 -34.93
N GLU A 372 -4.85 25.00 -35.61
CA GLU A 372 -4.49 26.27 -34.98
C GLU A 372 -5.51 26.70 -33.91
N ARG A 373 -6.81 26.58 -34.22
CA ARG A 373 -7.89 26.88 -33.26
C ARG A 373 -7.93 25.90 -32.10
N ASP A 374 -7.70 24.60 -32.34
CA ASP A 374 -7.69 23.59 -31.28
C ASP A 374 -6.50 23.77 -30.32
N LEU A 375 -5.35 24.17 -30.85
CA LEU A 375 -4.13 24.44 -30.09
C LEU A 375 -4.15 25.77 -29.35
N THR A 376 -5.08 26.68 -29.68
CA THR A 376 -5.20 27.97 -29.01
C THR A 376 -5.58 27.77 -27.54
N GLY A 377 -4.68 28.22 -26.66
CA GLY A 377 -4.79 28.05 -25.21
C GLY A 377 -4.52 26.62 -24.70
N GLY A 378 -3.92 25.77 -25.54
CA GLY A 378 -3.47 24.43 -25.19
C GLY A 378 -2.16 24.41 -24.39
N VAL A 379 -1.60 23.21 -24.16
CA VAL A 379 -0.32 23.02 -23.47
C VAL A 379 0.62 22.11 -24.23
N LEU A 380 1.90 22.42 -24.20
CA LEU A 380 3.01 21.64 -24.71
C LEU A 380 3.58 20.79 -23.56
N THR A 381 3.62 19.48 -23.74
CA THR A 381 4.11 18.50 -22.75
C THR A 381 4.94 17.39 -23.41
N TRP A 382 5.60 16.56 -22.60
CA TRP A 382 6.49 15.50 -23.07
C TRP A 382 5.94 14.10 -22.72
N SER A 383 5.79 13.24 -23.72
CA SER A 383 5.48 11.82 -23.54
C SER A 383 6.76 10.98 -23.72
N PRO A 384 7.32 10.39 -22.64
CA PRO A 384 8.55 9.60 -22.75
C PRO A 384 8.42 8.38 -23.67
N GLN A 385 7.19 7.82 -23.76
CA GLN A 385 6.82 6.65 -24.56
C GLN A 385 6.34 7.02 -25.98
N GLY A 386 6.14 8.31 -26.27
CA GLY A 386 5.54 8.75 -27.54
C GLY A 386 4.05 8.42 -27.63
N PHE A 387 3.55 8.11 -28.82
CA PHE A 387 2.17 7.68 -29.06
C PHE A 387 2.06 6.14 -29.15
N GLU A 388 1.19 5.52 -28.34
CA GLU A 388 0.87 4.08 -28.39
C GLU A 388 -0.55 3.84 -28.94
N PRO A 389 -0.69 3.32 -30.17
CA PRO A 389 -2.00 3.02 -30.74
C PRO A 389 -2.62 1.74 -30.16
N TRP A 390 -3.94 1.75 -29.94
CA TRP A 390 -4.74 0.59 -29.54
C TRP A 390 -4.91 -0.49 -30.64
N ASP A 391 -4.64 -0.13 -31.90
CA ASP A 391 -4.82 -1.01 -33.07
C ASP A 391 -3.51 -1.18 -33.83
N SER A 392 -3.19 -2.44 -34.17
CA SER A 392 -1.92 -2.91 -34.74
C SER A 392 -1.61 -2.36 -36.16
N GLY A 393 -2.54 -1.62 -36.76
CA GLY A 393 -2.42 -1.07 -38.12
C GLY A 393 -1.79 0.32 -38.23
N VAL A 394 -1.38 0.96 -37.11
CA VAL A 394 -0.78 2.31 -37.13
C VAL A 394 0.75 2.22 -37.22
N ALA A 395 1.36 3.06 -38.07
CA ALA A 395 2.77 3.03 -38.44
C ALA A 395 3.73 3.00 -37.23
N GLN A 396 4.75 2.14 -37.30
CA GLN A 396 5.83 1.97 -36.30
C GLN A 396 6.54 3.28 -35.89
N ASP A 397 6.45 4.33 -36.72
CA ASP A 397 7.09 5.64 -36.50
C ASP A 397 6.37 6.56 -35.48
N ALA A 398 5.25 6.15 -34.88
CA ALA A 398 4.52 7.01 -33.94
C ALA A 398 5.13 7.05 -32.51
N GLY A 399 5.90 6.02 -32.13
CA GLY A 399 6.58 5.96 -30.82
C GLY A 399 7.76 6.94 -30.68
N SER A 400 8.32 7.44 -31.79
CA SER A 400 9.36 8.48 -31.76
C SER A 400 8.80 9.89 -31.55
N ALA A 401 7.47 10.07 -31.68
CA ALA A 401 6.80 11.35 -31.51
C ALA A 401 6.51 11.66 -30.04
N LYS A 402 7.57 12.08 -29.32
CA LYS A 402 7.55 12.32 -27.86
C LYS A 402 7.08 13.71 -27.46
N VAL A 403 7.09 14.67 -28.39
CA VAL A 403 6.58 16.02 -28.12
C VAL A 403 5.06 15.99 -28.25
N VAL A 404 4.31 16.42 -27.24
CA VAL A 404 2.84 16.38 -27.28
C VAL A 404 2.28 17.79 -27.19
N LEU A 405 1.53 18.19 -28.22
CA LEU A 405 0.75 19.43 -28.24
C LEU A 405 -0.69 19.08 -27.85
N LEU A 406 -1.09 19.42 -26.62
CA LEU A 406 -2.44 19.17 -26.11
C LEU A 406 -3.34 20.36 -26.42
N GLY A 407 -4.22 20.19 -27.40
CA GLY A 407 -5.30 21.12 -27.71
C GLY A 407 -6.56 20.89 -26.86
N GLN A 408 -7.61 21.61 -27.21
CA GLN A 408 -8.90 21.55 -26.52
C GLN A 408 -9.61 20.21 -26.77
N ARG A 409 -9.56 19.70 -28.01
CA ARG A 409 -10.22 18.46 -28.45
C ARG A 409 -9.24 17.35 -28.79
N TYR A 410 -8.05 17.69 -29.33
CA TYR A 410 -7.06 16.70 -29.75
C TYR A 410 -5.73 16.85 -29.01
N ALA A 411 -4.99 15.75 -28.96
CA ALA A 411 -3.60 15.66 -28.57
C ALA A 411 -2.78 15.30 -29.80
N TYR A 412 -1.84 16.16 -30.17
CA TYR A 412 -0.99 16.01 -31.35
C TYR A 412 0.39 15.54 -30.91
N PHE A 413 0.77 14.34 -31.34
CA PHE A 413 2.08 13.75 -31.08
C PHE A 413 3.02 14.12 -32.22
N CYS A 414 4.10 14.80 -31.85
CA CYS A 414 5.00 15.50 -32.73
C CYS A 414 6.45 15.04 -32.54
N GLN A 415 7.24 15.23 -33.60
CA GLN A 415 8.68 15.05 -33.60
C GLN A 415 9.33 16.15 -34.46
N TYR A 416 10.65 16.33 -34.36
CA TYR A 416 11.35 17.27 -35.24
C TYR A 416 11.32 16.82 -36.70
N LEU A 417 11.33 17.79 -37.63
CA LEU A 417 11.44 17.49 -39.05
C LEU A 417 12.79 16.82 -39.34
N TYR A 418 12.78 15.65 -39.98
CA TYR A 418 13.97 14.80 -40.18
C TYR A 418 14.72 14.44 -38.89
N GLN A 419 13.99 14.26 -37.78
CA GLN A 419 14.58 13.77 -36.53
C GLN A 419 15.41 12.50 -36.76
N ASP A 420 16.56 12.40 -36.08
CA ASP A 420 17.51 11.28 -36.17
C ASP A 420 18.22 11.17 -37.54
N SER A 421 18.24 12.24 -38.33
CA SER A 421 18.96 12.38 -39.60
C SER A 421 19.89 13.60 -39.57
N PRO A 422 21.01 13.61 -40.34
CA PRO A 422 21.88 14.79 -40.47
C PRO A 422 21.21 16.05 -41.05
N LYS A 423 19.93 15.97 -41.42
CA LYS A 423 19.09 17.08 -41.90
C LYS A 423 18.03 17.51 -40.87
N GLU A 424 18.11 17.07 -39.62
CA GLU A 424 17.19 17.43 -38.54
C GLU A 424 17.02 18.95 -38.44
N ASP A 425 15.78 19.42 -38.48
CA ASP A 425 15.43 20.83 -38.31
C ASP A 425 14.59 21.02 -37.05
N ARG A 426 15.26 21.47 -35.98
CA ARG A 426 14.63 21.72 -34.68
C ARG A 426 13.72 22.95 -34.64
N ARG A 427 13.65 23.71 -35.73
CA ARG A 427 12.73 24.85 -35.87
C ARG A 427 11.33 24.43 -36.29
N VAL A 428 11.14 23.16 -36.67
CA VAL A 428 9.89 22.67 -37.24
C VAL A 428 9.47 21.37 -36.56
N LEU A 429 8.23 21.33 -36.07
CA LEU A 429 7.60 20.10 -35.60
C LEU A 429 6.69 19.51 -36.68
N VAL A 430 6.63 18.18 -36.72
CA VAL A 430 5.73 17.43 -37.59
C VAL A 430 4.81 16.57 -36.72
N VAL A 431 3.50 16.77 -36.85
CA VAL A 431 2.46 15.90 -36.28
C VAL A 431 2.54 14.54 -36.97
N LYS A 432 2.96 13.53 -36.21
CA LYS A 432 2.96 12.13 -36.64
C LYS A 432 1.61 11.49 -36.39
N TYR A 433 0.98 11.85 -35.28
CA TYR A 433 -0.31 11.30 -34.90
C TYR A 433 -1.15 12.31 -34.15
N ALA A 434 -2.47 12.18 -34.25
CA ALA A 434 -3.43 12.96 -33.46
C ALA A 434 -4.44 12.02 -32.83
N ASP A 435 -4.74 12.16 -31.54
CA ASP A 435 -5.83 11.43 -30.88
C ASP A 435 -6.68 12.35 -30.02
N HIS A 436 -7.85 11.88 -29.62
CA HIS A 436 -8.77 12.68 -28.82
C HIS A 436 -8.18 12.97 -27.43
N ALA A 437 -8.16 14.24 -27.02
CA ALA A 437 -7.51 14.69 -25.77
C ALA A 437 -8.05 13.99 -24.51
N SER A 438 -9.29 13.47 -24.55
CA SER A 438 -9.87 12.69 -23.44
C SER A 438 -9.17 11.37 -23.18
N ARG A 439 -8.47 10.80 -24.17
CA ARG A 439 -7.78 9.50 -24.06
C ARG A 439 -6.40 9.60 -23.42
N VAL A 440 -5.82 10.78 -23.42
CA VAL A 440 -4.48 11.06 -22.87
C VAL A 440 -4.56 12.07 -21.71
N ARG A 441 -5.62 11.99 -20.91
CA ARG A 441 -5.89 12.93 -19.80
C ARG A 441 -4.76 12.98 -18.78
N GLU A 442 -4.05 11.89 -18.57
CA GLU A 442 -2.92 11.83 -17.65
C GLU A 442 -1.79 12.80 -18.03
N LEU A 443 -1.58 13.04 -19.33
CA LEU A 443 -0.56 13.97 -19.82
C LEU A 443 -0.87 15.43 -19.42
N ARG A 444 -2.14 15.78 -19.17
CA ARG A 444 -2.54 17.11 -18.71
C ARG A 444 -2.11 17.42 -17.28
N ASN A 445 -1.81 16.40 -16.48
CA ASN A 445 -1.40 16.58 -15.07
C ASN A 445 0.12 16.43 -14.86
N GLN A 446 0.90 16.39 -15.95
CA GLN A 446 2.35 16.28 -15.83
C GLN A 446 2.98 17.56 -15.27
N PRO A 447 4.03 17.43 -14.43
CA PRO A 447 4.65 18.57 -13.75
C PRO A 447 5.44 19.48 -14.70
N ARG A 448 5.98 18.94 -15.81
CA ARG A 448 6.77 19.69 -16.80
C ARG A 448 5.95 20.04 -18.02
N GLN A 449 5.29 21.20 -17.98
CA GLN A 449 4.49 21.74 -19.09
C GLN A 449 4.84 23.18 -19.43
N ARG A 450 4.66 23.52 -20.70
CA ARG A 450 4.68 24.89 -21.21
C ARG A 450 3.35 25.20 -21.85
N THR A 451 2.95 26.46 -21.81
CA THR A 451 1.77 26.91 -22.54
C THR A 451 2.04 26.81 -24.04
N MET A 452 1.00 26.55 -24.81
CA MET A 452 1.12 26.50 -26.27
C MET A 452 1.49 27.89 -26.81
N PRO A 453 2.65 28.04 -27.50
CA PRO A 453 2.97 29.28 -28.20
C PRO A 453 1.98 29.50 -29.36
N THR A 454 2.02 30.67 -30.00
CA THR A 454 1.29 30.87 -31.25
C THR A 454 1.85 29.94 -32.32
N VAL A 455 0.99 29.11 -32.91
CA VAL A 455 1.35 28.11 -33.92
C VAL A 455 0.74 28.50 -35.25
N SER A 456 1.52 28.32 -36.33
CA SER A 456 0.99 28.30 -37.69
C SER A 456 1.11 26.88 -38.27
N ALA A 457 -0.02 26.29 -38.64
CA ALA A 457 -0.10 24.93 -39.14
C ALA A 457 -0.08 24.89 -40.68
N SER A 458 0.58 23.87 -41.25
CA SER A 458 0.61 23.67 -42.70
C SER A 458 0.62 22.18 -43.05
N PHE A 459 0.06 21.81 -44.19
CA PHE A 459 0.07 20.42 -44.64
C PHE A 459 1.43 20.05 -45.24
N PHE A 460 1.96 18.88 -44.87
CA PHE A 460 3.27 18.44 -45.35
C PHE A 460 3.17 17.59 -46.62
N ARG A 461 3.63 18.13 -47.75
CA ARG A 461 3.70 17.41 -49.04
C ARG A 461 5.08 16.76 -49.24
N GLN A 462 5.13 15.42 -49.21
CA GLN A 462 6.38 14.66 -49.41
C GLN A 462 7.01 14.81 -50.81
N THR A 463 6.28 15.32 -51.81
CA THR A 463 6.67 15.29 -53.23
C THR A 463 7.39 16.56 -53.74
N GLY A 464 7.61 17.59 -52.91
CA GLY A 464 8.23 18.85 -53.34
C GLY A 464 9.56 19.16 -52.65
N ARG A 465 10.60 19.51 -53.43
CA ARG A 465 11.90 20.06 -52.95
C ARG A 465 11.80 21.46 -52.33
N THR A 466 10.63 21.87 -51.83
CA THR A 466 10.43 23.15 -51.14
C THR A 466 10.80 22.99 -49.68
N ARG A 467 11.94 23.57 -49.28
CA ARG A 467 12.30 23.76 -47.87
C ARG A 467 11.19 24.56 -47.18
N PRO A 468 10.80 24.24 -45.93
CA PRO A 468 9.93 25.10 -45.14
C PRO A 468 10.49 26.54 -45.08
N PRO A 469 9.63 27.57 -45.00
CA PRO A 469 10.10 28.92 -44.72
C PRO A 469 10.90 28.92 -43.41
N ALA A 470 12.10 29.53 -43.43
CA ALA A 470 12.93 29.64 -42.24
C ALA A 470 12.27 30.63 -41.26
N THR A 471 11.83 30.14 -40.11
CA THR A 471 11.55 31.00 -38.95
C THR A 471 12.83 31.18 -38.15
N ASP A 472 13.00 32.37 -37.58
CA ASP A 472 14.10 32.65 -36.65
C ASP A 472 13.87 32.01 -35.28
N ASP A 473 12.60 31.75 -34.91
CA ASP A 473 12.21 31.10 -33.65
C ASP A 473 12.20 29.56 -33.78
N SER A 474 12.78 28.87 -32.78
CA SER A 474 12.96 27.42 -32.75
C SER A 474 12.09 26.75 -31.68
N TRP A 475 11.56 25.55 -31.98
CA TRP A 475 10.92 24.69 -30.97
C TRP A 475 11.93 24.11 -29.96
N ALA A 476 13.25 24.20 -30.22
CA ALA A 476 14.29 23.60 -29.40
C ALA A 476 14.20 24.00 -27.92
N ASP A 477 14.21 25.30 -27.60
CA ASP A 477 14.23 25.77 -26.22
C ASP A 477 12.96 25.40 -25.45
N LEU A 478 11.80 25.46 -26.11
CA LEU A 478 10.52 25.10 -25.51
C LEU A 478 10.44 23.61 -25.21
N VAL A 479 10.85 22.76 -26.17
CA VAL A 479 10.84 21.31 -26.03
C VAL A 479 11.88 20.85 -25.00
N GLU A 480 13.10 21.39 -25.01
CA GLU A 480 14.12 21.04 -24.01
C GLU A 480 13.69 21.43 -22.59
N SER A 481 12.92 22.51 -22.43
CA SER A 481 12.39 22.92 -21.12
C SER A 481 11.33 22.00 -20.52
N ILE A 482 10.66 21.18 -21.36
CA ILE A 482 9.68 20.18 -20.91
C ILE A 482 10.23 18.75 -20.96
N ARG A 483 11.37 18.56 -21.63
CA ARG A 483 11.97 17.25 -21.85
C ARG A 483 12.40 16.64 -20.51
N PHE A 484 12.07 15.36 -20.36
CA PHE A 484 12.65 14.52 -19.34
C PHE A 484 12.76 13.11 -19.91
N ASP A 485 13.94 12.54 -19.83
CA ASP A 485 14.13 11.16 -20.23
C ASP A 485 13.61 10.25 -19.11
N SER A 486 12.69 9.34 -19.46
CA SER A 486 12.24 8.28 -18.54
C SER A 486 13.38 7.35 -18.11
N ALA A 487 14.53 7.41 -18.79
CA ALA A 487 15.74 6.70 -18.42
C ALA A 487 16.27 7.06 -17.03
N SER A 488 15.89 8.21 -16.47
CA SER A 488 16.32 8.65 -15.13
C SER A 488 15.25 8.56 -14.04
N ILE A 489 14.01 8.15 -14.35
CA ILE A 489 13.08 7.77 -13.28
C ILE A 489 13.41 6.34 -12.92
N HIS A 490 14.36 6.18 -11.99
CA HIS A 490 14.64 4.89 -11.38
C HIS A 490 13.40 4.49 -10.59
N VAL A 491 12.43 3.82 -11.24
CA VAL A 491 11.28 3.27 -10.53
C VAL A 491 11.85 2.23 -9.59
N PRO A 492 11.63 2.36 -8.27
CA PRO A 492 12.20 1.42 -7.31
C PRO A 492 11.78 -0.01 -7.65
N GLU A 493 12.68 -0.96 -7.49
CA GLU A 493 12.45 -2.38 -7.79
C GLU A 493 11.24 -2.94 -7.04
N VAL A 494 10.96 -2.39 -5.85
CA VAL A 494 9.76 -2.64 -5.05
C VAL A 494 8.50 -2.34 -5.87
N SER A 495 8.37 -1.11 -6.39
CA SER A 495 7.22 -0.69 -7.19
C SER A 495 7.13 -1.49 -8.48
N ALA A 496 8.27 -1.72 -9.14
CA ALA A 496 8.31 -2.52 -10.36
C ALA A 496 7.80 -3.96 -10.14
N THR A 497 8.16 -4.56 -9.01
CA THR A 497 7.70 -5.91 -8.64
C THR A 497 6.21 -5.93 -8.35
N VAL A 498 5.68 -4.92 -7.65
CA VAL A 498 4.24 -4.82 -7.38
C VAL A 498 3.45 -4.67 -8.67
N ASP A 499 3.85 -3.76 -9.55
CA ASP A 499 3.20 -3.57 -10.85
C ASP A 499 3.21 -4.85 -11.68
N TRP A 500 4.36 -5.53 -11.73
CA TRP A 500 4.50 -6.80 -12.46
C TRP A 500 3.60 -7.91 -11.89
N LEU A 501 3.53 -8.05 -10.55
CA LEU A 501 2.62 -9.01 -9.89
C LEU A 501 1.15 -8.72 -10.20
N VAL A 502 0.76 -7.44 -10.23
CA VAL A 502 -0.61 -7.03 -10.59
C VAL A 502 -0.94 -7.45 -12.02
N GLN A 503 -0.01 -7.24 -12.97
CA GLN A 503 -0.18 -7.66 -14.36
C GLN A 503 -0.26 -9.18 -14.51
N VAL A 504 0.54 -9.94 -13.76
CA VAL A 504 0.45 -11.41 -13.70
C VAL A 504 -0.92 -11.87 -13.22
N HIS A 505 -1.45 -11.26 -12.15
CA HIS A 505 -2.80 -11.59 -11.65
C HIS A 505 -3.90 -11.21 -12.63
N GLU A 506 -3.76 -10.09 -13.35
CA GLU A 506 -4.69 -9.70 -14.41
C GLU A 506 -4.70 -10.72 -15.57
N ALA A 507 -3.51 -11.09 -16.05
CA ALA A 507 -3.36 -12.12 -17.07
C ALA A 507 -3.89 -13.48 -16.61
N GLU A 508 -3.71 -13.84 -15.33
CA GLU A 508 -4.25 -15.08 -14.76
C GLU A 508 -5.78 -15.14 -14.86
N LEU A 509 -6.48 -14.01 -14.64
CA LEU A 509 -7.93 -13.94 -14.83
C LEU A 509 -8.31 -13.99 -16.30
N ALA A 510 -7.56 -13.33 -17.18
CA ALA A 510 -7.80 -13.33 -18.61
C ALA A 510 -7.71 -14.74 -19.23
N ILE A 511 -6.69 -15.53 -18.86
CA ILE A 511 -6.53 -16.90 -19.39
C ILE A 511 -7.60 -17.89 -18.89
N LYS A 512 -8.42 -17.52 -17.89
CA LYS A 512 -9.54 -18.31 -17.38
C LYS A 512 -10.88 -17.97 -18.06
N GLU A 513 -10.87 -17.11 -19.08
CA GLU A 513 -12.01 -16.79 -19.93
C GLU A 513 -11.95 -17.57 -21.26
N TYR A 514 -12.92 -18.44 -21.52
CA TYR A 514 -12.89 -19.39 -22.63
C TYR A 514 -13.87 -18.97 -23.73
N ALA A 515 -13.36 -18.71 -24.93
CA ALA A 515 -14.21 -18.64 -26.11
C ALA A 515 -14.72 -20.05 -26.46
N TYR A 516 -16.03 -20.22 -26.63
CA TYR A 516 -16.66 -21.51 -26.87
C TYR A 516 -17.53 -21.54 -28.12
N GLU A 517 -17.78 -22.74 -28.62
CA GLU A 517 -18.82 -23.08 -29.58
C GLU A 517 -19.79 -24.09 -28.94
N ARG A 518 -21.10 -23.87 -29.12
CA ARG A 518 -22.12 -24.79 -28.65
C ARG A 518 -22.20 -25.98 -29.61
N VAL A 519 -22.13 -27.20 -29.07
CA VAL A 519 -22.33 -28.44 -29.84
C VAL A 519 -23.82 -28.73 -29.88
N GLU A 520 -24.41 -28.77 -31.08
CA GLU A 520 -25.82 -29.16 -31.27
C GLU A 520 -25.91 -30.69 -31.28
N ASP A 521 -26.70 -31.28 -30.38
CA ASP A 521 -27.22 -32.64 -30.59
C ASP A 521 -28.21 -32.56 -31.76
N GLY A 522 -28.13 -33.49 -32.73
CA GLY A 522 -28.92 -33.50 -33.97
C GLY A 522 -30.46 -33.36 -33.78
N PRO A 523 -31.25 -33.24 -34.87
CA PRO A 523 -32.67 -32.89 -34.78
C PRO A 523 -33.46 -33.82 -33.84
N ALA A 524 -34.33 -33.23 -33.02
CA ALA A 524 -35.17 -33.99 -32.09
C ALA A 524 -36.16 -34.87 -32.85
N PRO A 525 -36.39 -36.12 -32.42
CA PRO A 525 -37.53 -36.88 -32.89
C PRO A 525 -38.81 -36.06 -32.67
N PRO A 526 -39.74 -36.02 -33.65
CA PRO A 526 -40.99 -35.29 -33.48
C PRO A 526 -41.74 -35.83 -32.25
N GLY A 527 -41.99 -34.96 -31.27
CA GLY A 527 -42.74 -35.28 -30.04
C GLY A 527 -41.92 -35.30 -28.74
N ASP A 528 -40.58 -35.14 -28.79
CA ASP A 528 -39.74 -35.12 -27.59
C ASP A 528 -39.62 -33.70 -26.99
N LEU A 529 -40.18 -33.53 -25.78
CA LEU A 529 -40.16 -32.28 -25.01
C LEU A 529 -39.07 -32.27 -23.93
N THR A 530 -38.19 -33.28 -23.88
CA THR A 530 -37.14 -33.33 -22.87
C THR A 530 -36.12 -32.20 -23.07
N PRO A 531 -35.80 -31.43 -22.01
CA PRO A 531 -34.84 -30.36 -22.11
C PRO A 531 -33.44 -30.97 -22.36
N ARG A 532 -32.77 -30.50 -23.41
CA ARG A 532 -31.49 -31.06 -23.87
C ARG A 532 -30.31 -30.56 -23.05
N PRO A 533 -29.26 -31.39 -22.85
CA PRO A 533 -28.04 -30.94 -22.21
C PRO A 533 -27.36 -29.84 -23.04
N ILE A 534 -26.72 -28.90 -22.35
CA ILE A 534 -25.96 -27.82 -23.00
C ILE A 534 -24.50 -28.24 -23.02
N ILE A 535 -23.96 -28.48 -24.22
CA ILE A 535 -22.56 -28.86 -24.43
C ILE A 535 -21.80 -27.69 -25.03
N LEU A 536 -20.77 -27.23 -24.33
CA LEU A 536 -19.91 -26.13 -24.77
C LEU A 536 -18.50 -26.67 -25.00
N ARG A 537 -17.94 -26.38 -26.18
CA ARG A 537 -16.57 -26.74 -26.56
C ARG A 537 -15.72 -25.49 -26.69
N ALA A 538 -14.61 -25.43 -25.95
CA ALA A 538 -13.63 -24.36 -26.07
C ALA A 538 -13.00 -24.37 -27.47
N THR A 539 -12.96 -23.20 -28.10
CA THR A 539 -12.20 -22.98 -29.33
C THR A 539 -10.70 -23.15 -29.07
N ALA A 540 -9.96 -23.65 -30.06
CA ALA A 540 -8.51 -23.81 -29.93
C ALA A 540 -7.87 -22.43 -29.70
N ARG A 541 -7.16 -22.28 -28.57
CA ARG A 541 -6.44 -21.04 -28.26
C ARG A 541 -5.07 -21.07 -28.95
N GLN A 542 -4.69 -19.93 -29.53
CA GLN A 542 -3.33 -19.69 -30.02
C GLN A 542 -2.59 -18.82 -29.00
N PRO A 543 -1.24 -18.92 -28.92
CA PRO A 543 -0.45 -17.98 -28.13
C PRO A 543 -0.69 -16.55 -28.64
N PRO A 544 -0.71 -15.54 -27.75
CA PRO A 544 -0.87 -14.14 -28.14
C PRO A 544 0.23 -13.72 -29.12
N THR A 545 -0.15 -12.98 -30.17
CA THR A 545 0.81 -12.50 -31.18
C THR A 545 1.18 -11.02 -30.99
N HIS A 546 0.42 -10.27 -30.20
CA HIS A 546 0.59 -8.83 -30.01
C HIS A 546 1.22 -8.49 -28.65
N LEU A 547 2.54 -8.72 -28.51
CA LEU A 547 3.30 -8.49 -27.27
C LEU A 547 3.46 -7.02 -26.87
N LYS A 548 2.88 -6.08 -27.63
CA LYS A 548 2.81 -4.66 -27.24
C LYS A 548 1.68 -4.37 -26.26
N ASP A 549 0.62 -5.19 -26.25
CA ASP A 549 -0.44 -5.09 -25.24
C ASP A 549 -0.01 -5.84 -23.97
N PRO A 550 0.01 -5.20 -22.79
CA PRO A 550 0.37 -5.86 -21.54
C PRO A 550 -0.43 -7.14 -21.27
N LYS A 551 -1.72 -7.17 -21.62
CA LYS A 551 -2.56 -8.37 -21.38
C LYS A 551 -2.06 -9.58 -22.16
N ASP A 552 -1.70 -9.36 -23.42
CA ASP A 552 -1.19 -10.40 -24.31
C ASP A 552 0.25 -10.80 -23.95
N ALA A 553 1.12 -9.83 -23.65
CA ALA A 553 2.50 -10.08 -23.24
C ALA A 553 2.58 -10.93 -21.94
N PHE A 554 1.78 -10.59 -20.93
CA PHE A 554 1.74 -11.36 -19.70
C PHE A 554 1.02 -12.69 -19.86
N ALA A 555 0.00 -12.79 -20.73
CA ALA A 555 -0.62 -14.08 -21.06
C ALA A 555 0.37 -15.04 -21.73
N GLU A 556 1.28 -14.54 -22.58
CA GLU A 556 2.35 -15.35 -23.19
C GLU A 556 3.27 -15.99 -22.13
N LEU A 557 3.51 -15.35 -20.98
CA LEU A 557 4.26 -15.97 -19.88
C LEU A 557 3.59 -17.25 -19.37
N PHE A 558 2.25 -17.28 -19.30
CA PHE A 558 1.51 -18.48 -18.93
C PHE A 558 1.59 -19.58 -19.99
N TRP A 559 1.63 -19.21 -21.27
CA TRP A 559 1.84 -20.14 -22.38
C TRP A 559 3.22 -20.79 -22.32
N ARG A 560 4.27 -19.98 -22.18
CA ARG A 560 5.66 -20.43 -22.06
C ARG A 560 5.87 -21.34 -20.85
N ALA A 561 5.18 -21.05 -19.75
CA ALA A 561 5.21 -21.86 -18.55
C ALA A 561 4.35 -23.14 -18.64
N GLY A 562 3.55 -23.33 -19.70
CA GLY A 562 2.59 -24.43 -19.83
C GLY A 562 1.51 -24.41 -18.75
N LYS A 563 1.10 -23.21 -18.30
CA LYS A 563 0.17 -22.99 -17.19
C LYS A 563 -1.20 -22.48 -17.61
N VAL A 564 -1.49 -22.47 -18.92
CA VAL A 564 -2.82 -22.16 -19.43
C VAL A 564 -3.77 -23.33 -19.13
N PRO A 565 -4.84 -23.12 -18.32
CA PRO A 565 -5.73 -24.21 -17.97
C PRO A 565 -6.64 -24.58 -19.16
N GLU A 566 -6.83 -25.88 -19.39
CA GLU A 566 -7.84 -26.41 -20.33
C GLU A 566 -9.24 -26.35 -19.67
N MET A 567 -10.28 -26.02 -20.46
CA MET A 567 -11.61 -25.66 -19.94
C MET A 567 -12.25 -26.80 -19.12
N GLY A 568 -12.18 -28.03 -19.63
CA GLY A 568 -12.79 -29.20 -19.00
C GLY A 568 -12.17 -29.52 -17.65
N ASP A 569 -10.83 -29.58 -17.58
CA ASP A 569 -10.09 -29.82 -16.33
C ASP A 569 -10.29 -28.69 -15.32
N PHE A 570 -10.37 -27.45 -15.78
CA PHE A 570 -10.55 -26.28 -14.92
C PHE A 570 -11.95 -26.24 -14.30
N PHE A 571 -13.00 -26.43 -15.10
CA PHE A 571 -14.38 -26.32 -14.61
C PHE A 571 -14.73 -27.49 -13.68
N GLU A 572 -14.32 -28.72 -14.02
CA GLU A 572 -14.49 -29.88 -13.15
C GLU A 572 -13.90 -29.63 -11.76
N ARG A 573 -12.64 -29.19 -11.71
CA ARG A 573 -11.96 -28.89 -10.44
C ARG A 573 -12.64 -27.77 -9.66
N MET A 574 -13.02 -26.69 -10.33
CA MET A 574 -13.67 -25.55 -9.66
C MET A 574 -15.05 -25.90 -9.11
N VAL A 575 -15.80 -26.76 -9.81
CA VAL A 575 -17.10 -27.26 -9.35
C VAL A 575 -16.91 -28.20 -8.16
N GLU A 576 -15.95 -29.12 -8.21
CA GLU A 576 -15.58 -29.96 -7.06
C GLU A 576 -15.22 -29.11 -5.83
N GLU A 577 -14.38 -28.08 -6.01
CA GLU A 577 -14.00 -27.15 -4.95
C GLU A 577 -15.18 -26.33 -4.41
N ALA A 578 -16.14 -25.97 -5.25
CA ALA A 578 -17.34 -25.23 -4.84
C ALA A 578 -18.29 -26.13 -4.03
N VAL A 579 -18.48 -27.37 -4.47
CA VAL A 579 -19.29 -28.38 -3.76
C VAL A 579 -18.68 -28.70 -2.39
N ASP A 580 -17.35 -28.83 -2.30
CA ASP A 580 -16.64 -28.99 -1.02
C ASP A 580 -16.86 -27.82 -0.05
N ARG A 581 -17.27 -26.65 -0.54
CA ARG A 581 -17.55 -25.43 0.24
C ARG A 581 -19.05 -25.14 0.41
N ASP A 582 -19.91 -26.05 -0.04
CA ASP A 582 -21.37 -25.86 -0.08
C ASP A 582 -21.80 -24.61 -0.88
N GLU A 583 -21.05 -24.31 -1.95
CA GLU A 583 -21.28 -23.18 -2.85
C GLU A 583 -21.78 -23.66 -4.22
N GLN A 584 -22.74 -22.96 -4.82
CA GLN A 584 -23.14 -23.17 -6.21
C GLN A 584 -22.29 -22.29 -7.14
N PRO A 585 -21.55 -22.86 -8.10
CA PRO A 585 -20.74 -22.07 -9.03
C PRO A 585 -21.64 -21.26 -9.96
N VAL A 586 -21.38 -19.96 -10.06
CA VAL A 586 -22.04 -19.06 -11.01
C VAL A 586 -21.15 -18.91 -12.25
N PHE A 587 -21.73 -19.08 -13.43
CA PHE A 587 -21.05 -18.89 -14.71
C PHE A 587 -21.47 -17.56 -15.32
N LEU A 588 -20.55 -16.84 -15.93
CA LEU A 588 -20.80 -15.59 -16.63
C LEU A 588 -20.55 -15.78 -18.12
N LEU A 589 -21.55 -15.45 -18.92
CA LEU A 589 -21.46 -15.37 -20.37
C LEU A 589 -21.16 -13.94 -20.77
N ARG A 590 -20.09 -13.73 -21.53
CA ARG A 590 -19.86 -12.45 -22.19
C ARG A 590 -20.40 -12.49 -23.61
N ASP A 591 -21.39 -11.65 -23.88
CA ASP A 591 -22.01 -11.54 -25.21
C ASP A 591 -21.11 -10.76 -26.20
N GLU A 592 -21.51 -10.71 -27.48
CA GLU A 592 -20.78 -9.99 -28.54
C GLU A 592 -20.72 -8.46 -28.30
N GLN A 593 -21.56 -7.93 -27.41
CA GLN A 593 -21.56 -6.52 -26.97
C GLN A 593 -20.67 -6.30 -25.74
N GLY A 594 -20.00 -7.35 -25.25
CA GLY A 594 -19.06 -7.31 -24.14
C GLY A 594 -19.70 -7.30 -22.75
N ARG A 595 -21.01 -7.54 -22.65
CA ARG A 595 -21.77 -7.53 -21.38
C ARG A 595 -21.71 -8.92 -20.72
N ASP A 596 -21.46 -8.94 -19.42
CA ASP A 596 -21.50 -10.16 -18.62
C ASP A 596 -22.94 -10.47 -18.19
N VAL A 597 -23.46 -11.62 -18.64
CA VAL A 597 -24.77 -12.15 -18.29
C VAL A 597 -24.59 -13.35 -17.38
N PRO A 598 -25.10 -13.32 -16.13
CA PRO A 598 -25.02 -14.46 -15.24
C PRO A 598 -25.91 -15.61 -15.72
N LEU A 599 -25.32 -16.80 -15.83
CA LEU A 599 -25.98 -18.03 -16.20
C LEU A 599 -26.18 -18.89 -14.95
N LYS A 600 -27.44 -19.26 -14.69
CA LYS A 600 -27.79 -20.28 -13.70
C LYS A 600 -27.69 -21.68 -14.33
N LEU A 601 -26.49 -22.09 -14.70
CA LEU A 601 -26.25 -23.44 -15.23
C LEU A 601 -25.80 -24.38 -14.11
N GLN A 602 -26.36 -25.58 -14.09
CA GLN A 602 -25.86 -26.65 -13.23
C GLN A 602 -24.82 -27.47 -14.01
N PHE A 603 -23.56 -27.40 -13.60
CA PHE A 603 -22.51 -28.24 -14.18
C PHE A 603 -22.86 -29.72 -13.99
N ASP A 604 -22.79 -30.48 -15.08
CA ASP A 604 -23.12 -31.91 -15.06
C ASP A 604 -21.87 -32.78 -15.09
N ALA A 605 -21.03 -32.60 -16.11
CA ALA A 605 -19.82 -33.39 -16.28
C ALA A 605 -18.81 -32.70 -17.20
N ARG A 606 -17.54 -33.01 -16.97
CA ARG A 606 -16.49 -32.88 -17.98
C ARG A 606 -16.65 -34.00 -19.02
N LEU A 607 -16.53 -33.65 -20.30
CA LEU A 607 -16.53 -34.63 -21.40
C LEU A 607 -15.11 -34.96 -21.86
N ASP A 608 -14.28 -33.94 -22.05
CA ASP A 608 -12.86 -34.06 -22.41
C ASP A 608 -12.07 -32.84 -21.90
N ALA A 609 -10.85 -32.58 -22.38
CA ALA A 609 -10.06 -31.42 -21.96
C ALA A 609 -10.70 -30.07 -22.35
N ARG A 610 -11.49 -30.03 -23.44
CA ARG A 610 -12.03 -28.81 -24.05
C ARG A 610 -13.55 -28.78 -24.08
N SER A 611 -14.25 -29.77 -23.57
CA SER A 611 -15.71 -29.83 -23.61
C SER A 611 -16.32 -30.11 -22.23
N VAL A 612 -17.34 -29.33 -21.90
CA VAL A 612 -18.11 -29.43 -20.66
C VAL A 612 -19.60 -29.54 -20.97
N ARG A 613 -20.34 -30.22 -20.09
CA ARG A 613 -21.79 -30.42 -20.19
C ARG A 613 -22.49 -29.81 -18.98
N PHE A 614 -23.59 -29.10 -19.24
CA PHE A 614 -24.48 -28.52 -18.23
C PHE A 614 -25.88 -29.12 -18.32
N LYS A 615 -26.55 -29.24 -17.18
CA LYS A 615 -27.98 -29.61 -17.11
C LYS A 615 -28.84 -28.40 -17.51
N PRO A 616 -29.94 -28.62 -18.22
CA PRO A 616 -30.88 -27.56 -18.56
C PRO A 616 -31.75 -27.16 -17.36
N MET A 617 -32.03 -25.86 -17.22
CA MET A 617 -32.99 -25.33 -16.23
C MET A 617 -34.16 -24.59 -16.90
N GLU A 618 -35.31 -24.48 -16.20
CA GLU A 618 -36.47 -23.74 -16.69
C GLU A 618 -36.13 -22.25 -16.88
N GLY A 619 -36.15 -21.80 -18.14
CA GLY A 619 -35.83 -20.41 -18.53
C GLY A 619 -34.68 -20.26 -19.54
N ASP A 620 -34.03 -21.36 -19.96
CA ASP A 620 -32.83 -21.38 -20.82
C ASP A 620 -33.06 -20.99 -22.31
N ARG A 621 -33.72 -19.86 -22.56
CA ARG A 621 -33.68 -19.20 -23.86
C ARG A 621 -32.54 -18.17 -23.87
N LEU A 622 -31.54 -18.42 -24.73
CA LEU A 622 -30.47 -17.52 -25.21
C LEU A 622 -29.03 -17.74 -24.69
N ILE A 623 -28.52 -18.98 -24.64
CA ILE A 623 -27.05 -19.17 -24.77
C ILE A 623 -26.70 -19.13 -26.27
N PRO A 624 -25.93 -18.14 -26.74
CA PRO A 624 -25.58 -18.00 -28.15
C PRO A 624 -24.70 -19.15 -28.63
N ARG A 625 -24.73 -19.39 -29.96
CA ARG A 625 -23.94 -20.45 -30.61
C ARG A 625 -22.44 -20.31 -30.36
N ARG A 626 -21.96 -19.08 -30.22
CA ARG A 626 -20.59 -18.73 -29.84
C ARG A 626 -20.64 -17.64 -28.76
N GLY A 627 -19.63 -17.63 -27.89
CA GLY A 627 -19.51 -16.64 -26.83
C GLY A 627 -18.25 -16.84 -26.03
N ARG A 628 -18.06 -16.05 -24.97
CA ARG A 628 -17.01 -16.29 -23.98
C ARG A 628 -17.63 -16.67 -22.65
N LEU A 629 -17.06 -17.69 -22.03
CA LEU A 629 -17.54 -18.26 -20.79
C LEU A 629 -16.44 -18.20 -19.74
N ARG A 630 -16.80 -17.77 -18.55
CA ARG A 630 -15.93 -17.75 -17.37
C ARG A 630 -16.73 -18.05 -16.13
N LEU A 631 -16.06 -18.46 -15.06
CA LEU A 631 -16.69 -18.49 -13.74
C LEU A 631 -16.82 -17.05 -13.20
N ASP A 632 -17.78 -16.82 -12.31
CA ASP A 632 -17.90 -15.54 -11.62
C ASP A 632 -16.63 -15.27 -10.79
N ASP A 633 -15.78 -14.40 -11.33
CA ASP A 633 -14.54 -13.93 -10.73
C ASP A 633 -14.67 -12.49 -10.21
N SER A 634 -15.89 -11.95 -10.09
CA SER A 634 -16.13 -10.54 -9.76
C SER A 634 -15.42 -10.13 -8.47
N ARG A 635 -15.31 -11.06 -7.51
CA ARG A 635 -14.52 -10.87 -6.29
C ARG A 635 -13.03 -10.75 -6.58
N SER A 636 -12.45 -11.67 -7.34
CA SER A 636 -11.03 -11.65 -7.73
C SER A 636 -10.69 -10.38 -8.51
N ARG A 637 -11.56 -9.94 -9.42
CA ARG A 637 -11.41 -8.66 -10.14
C ARG A 637 -11.50 -7.45 -9.22
N ALA A 638 -12.41 -7.46 -8.24
CA ALA A 638 -12.48 -6.40 -7.24
C ALA A 638 -11.20 -6.34 -6.39
N VAL A 639 -10.61 -7.49 -6.03
CA VAL A 639 -9.31 -7.53 -5.34
C VAL A 639 -8.20 -7.01 -6.24
N LEU A 640 -8.16 -7.43 -7.51
CA LEU A 640 -7.18 -6.94 -8.48
C LEU A 640 -7.24 -5.42 -8.65
N HIS A 641 -8.44 -4.83 -8.76
CA HIS A 641 -8.60 -3.38 -8.83
C HIS A 641 -8.10 -2.67 -7.56
N ARG A 642 -8.23 -3.30 -6.39
CA ARG A 642 -7.64 -2.77 -5.14
C ARG A 642 -6.12 -2.87 -5.16
N GLN A 643 -5.54 -3.96 -5.68
CA GLN A 643 -4.09 -4.08 -5.89
C GLN A 643 -3.57 -3.02 -6.86
N GLN A 644 -4.25 -2.78 -7.99
CA GLN A 644 -3.91 -1.72 -8.95
C GLN A 644 -3.90 -0.32 -8.30
N ARG A 645 -4.94 -0.01 -7.52
CA ARG A 645 -4.99 1.25 -6.75
C ARG A 645 -3.88 1.35 -5.70
N ALA A 646 -3.57 0.24 -5.03
CA ALA A 646 -2.50 0.18 -4.04
C ALA A 646 -1.12 0.32 -4.68
N ALA A 647 -0.90 -0.24 -5.87
CA ALA A 647 0.33 -0.07 -6.65
C ALA A 647 0.57 1.40 -7.01
N LEU A 648 -0.47 2.11 -7.46
CA LEU A 648 -0.42 3.56 -7.69
C LEU A 648 -0.19 4.35 -6.40
N GLY A 649 -0.82 3.96 -5.30
CA GLY A 649 -0.59 4.60 -3.99
C GLY A 649 0.85 4.42 -3.52
N LEU A 650 1.39 3.22 -3.69
CA LEU A 650 2.75 2.86 -3.32
C LEU A 650 3.78 3.60 -4.17
N SER A 651 3.58 3.73 -5.49
CA SER A 651 4.50 4.43 -6.38
C SER A 651 4.63 5.93 -6.07
N GLN A 652 3.65 6.50 -5.38
CA GLN A 652 3.62 7.90 -4.94
C GLN A 652 4.13 8.10 -3.50
N ASP A 653 4.42 7.01 -2.78
CA ASP A 653 4.78 7.01 -1.37
C ASP A 653 6.25 6.62 -1.19
N HIS A 654 7.08 7.66 -1.20
CA HIS A 654 8.53 7.52 -1.27
C HIS A 654 9.12 6.93 0.02
N GLU A 655 8.53 7.26 1.17
CA GLU A 655 8.99 6.74 2.46
C GLU A 655 8.64 5.26 2.59
N LEU A 656 7.41 4.87 2.27
CA LEU A 656 7.04 3.44 2.29
C LEU A 656 7.91 2.64 1.32
N LEU A 657 8.15 3.14 0.10
CA LEU A 657 9.05 2.49 -0.85
C LEU A 657 10.48 2.34 -0.29
N ALA A 658 11.00 3.38 0.37
CA ALA A 658 12.31 3.33 1.00
C ALA A 658 12.36 2.26 2.11
N GLN A 659 11.34 2.21 2.97
CA GLN A 659 11.23 1.27 4.08
C GLN A 659 11.06 -0.19 3.62
N LEU A 660 10.29 -0.43 2.55
CA LEU A 660 10.16 -1.76 1.95
C LEU A 660 11.46 -2.19 1.25
N ARG A 661 12.21 -1.27 0.64
CA ARG A 661 13.50 -1.60 0.04
C ARG A 661 14.53 -1.94 1.11
N GLU A 662 14.66 -1.08 2.11
CA GLU A 662 15.64 -1.16 3.18
C GLU A 662 15.05 -0.56 4.47
N PRO A 663 14.59 -1.40 5.42
CA PRO A 663 13.98 -0.94 6.66
C PRO A 663 14.93 -0.10 7.50
N ARG A 664 14.49 1.09 7.91
CA ARG A 664 15.25 2.01 8.77
C ARG A 664 14.41 2.39 9.97
N ALA A 665 14.98 2.20 11.16
CA ALA A 665 14.34 2.54 12.42
C ALA A 665 14.74 3.95 12.85
N LEU A 666 13.75 4.77 13.17
CA LEU A 666 13.86 5.97 13.97
C LEU A 666 13.47 5.63 15.41
N GLU A 667 14.32 5.98 16.38
CA GLU A 667 14.07 5.72 17.80
C GLU A 667 13.34 6.91 18.44
N LEU A 668 12.01 6.92 18.30
CA LEU A 668 11.17 8.07 18.66
C LEU A 668 10.57 8.02 20.08
N ALA A 669 10.73 6.90 20.79
CA ALA A 669 10.17 6.73 22.15
C ALA A 669 11.22 7.03 23.22
N THR A 670 10.85 7.84 24.21
CA THR A 670 11.73 8.15 25.35
C THR A 670 11.67 7.05 26.43
N PRO A 671 12.69 6.93 27.31
CA PRO A 671 12.67 5.93 28.39
C PRO A 671 11.48 6.08 29.34
N ALA A 672 11.03 7.30 29.62
CA ALA A 672 9.86 7.53 30.48
C ALA A 672 8.56 6.97 29.87
N GLU A 673 8.44 7.01 28.55
CA GLU A 673 7.30 6.42 27.83
C GLU A 673 7.41 4.90 27.82
N LEU A 674 8.59 4.37 27.49
CA LEU A 674 8.85 2.94 27.49
C LEU A 674 8.75 2.29 28.87
N GLN A 675 8.92 3.06 29.96
CA GLN A 675 8.69 2.58 31.32
C GLN A 675 7.26 2.11 31.54
N HIS A 676 6.27 2.71 30.87
CA HIS A 676 4.84 2.37 31.01
C HIS A 676 4.41 1.25 30.05
N VAL A 677 5.22 0.97 29.03
CA VAL A 677 4.99 -0.08 28.03
C VAL A 677 5.29 -1.46 28.61
N ALA A 678 4.43 -2.42 28.29
CA ALA A 678 4.53 -3.82 28.66
C ALA A 678 4.66 -4.09 30.17
N ARG A 679 4.24 -3.16 31.04
CA ARG A 679 4.29 -3.34 32.52
C ARG A 679 3.46 -4.53 33.01
N HIS A 680 2.40 -4.87 32.29
CA HIS A 680 1.53 -6.00 32.60
C HIS A 680 2.08 -7.35 32.12
N ILE A 681 3.21 -7.36 31.40
CA ILE A 681 3.85 -8.57 30.89
C ILE A 681 4.90 -9.05 31.89
N GLN A 682 4.71 -10.26 32.39
CA GLN A 682 5.62 -10.85 33.38
C GLN A 682 6.94 -11.34 32.76
N ASP A 683 6.92 -11.79 31.50
CA ASP A 683 8.12 -12.23 30.79
C ASP A 683 8.91 -11.03 30.27
N GLU A 684 10.06 -10.75 30.90
CA GLU A 684 10.88 -9.59 30.58
C GLU A 684 11.43 -9.62 29.14
N ARG A 685 11.65 -10.81 28.55
CA ARG A 685 12.08 -10.91 27.14
C ARG A 685 10.98 -10.41 26.20
N THR A 686 9.76 -10.88 26.40
CA THR A 686 8.60 -10.40 25.63
C THR A 686 8.34 -8.92 25.89
N ALA A 687 8.49 -8.44 27.13
CA ALA A 687 8.33 -7.03 27.46
C ALA A 687 9.36 -6.15 26.73
N GLN A 688 10.63 -6.56 26.69
CA GLN A 688 11.69 -5.88 25.94
C GLN A 688 11.41 -5.86 24.43
N LEU A 689 10.92 -6.98 23.87
CA LEU A 689 10.51 -7.03 22.47
C LEU A 689 9.39 -6.02 22.17
N ILE A 690 8.34 -5.96 22.99
CA ILE A 690 7.24 -5.01 22.82
C ILE A 690 7.75 -3.57 22.91
N ARG A 691 8.60 -3.24 23.91
CA ARG A 691 9.23 -1.92 24.04
C ARG A 691 10.03 -1.55 22.79
N ARG A 692 10.80 -2.49 22.24
CA ARG A 692 11.56 -2.29 21.00
C ARG A 692 10.63 -2.05 19.80
N ILE A 693 9.57 -2.83 19.64
CA ILE A 693 8.57 -2.62 18.57
C ILE A 693 7.96 -1.22 18.69
N ILE A 694 7.59 -0.80 19.90
CA ILE A 694 6.98 0.52 20.14
C ILE A 694 7.98 1.66 19.88
N ALA A 695 9.26 1.47 20.18
CA ALA A 695 10.31 2.46 19.96
C ALA A 695 10.70 2.63 18.49
N SER A 696 10.67 1.55 17.69
CA SER A 696 11.08 1.57 16.29
C SER A 696 9.97 2.07 15.34
N TRP A 697 10.26 3.14 14.61
CA TRP A 697 9.39 3.73 13.58
C TRP A 697 10.11 3.83 12.23
N PRO A 698 9.40 3.87 11.09
CA PRO A 698 7.99 3.58 10.92
C PRO A 698 7.70 2.07 10.75
N LEU A 699 8.68 1.26 10.35
CA LEU A 699 8.49 -0.16 10.06
C LEU A 699 9.16 -1.04 11.13
N PHE A 700 8.48 -2.12 11.55
CA PHE A 700 9.09 -3.22 12.29
C PHE A 700 8.64 -4.58 11.73
N VAL A 701 9.55 -5.54 11.64
CA VAL A 701 9.30 -6.88 11.08
C VAL A 701 9.52 -7.95 12.13
N LEU A 702 8.47 -8.69 12.47
CA LEU A 702 8.49 -9.71 13.50
C LEU A 702 8.31 -11.10 12.89
N GLN A 703 9.38 -11.89 12.90
CA GLN A 703 9.27 -13.31 12.63
C GLN A 703 8.81 -14.06 13.89
N GLY A 704 7.73 -14.82 13.75
CA GLY A 704 7.31 -15.74 14.79
C GLY A 704 7.22 -17.16 14.28
N PRO A 705 8.14 -18.04 14.70
CA PRO A 705 8.01 -19.49 14.49
C PRO A 705 6.68 -20.08 15.05
N PRO A 706 6.37 -21.35 14.77
CA PRO A 706 5.18 -22.02 15.32
C PRO A 706 5.14 -21.98 16.84
N GLY A 707 4.00 -21.57 17.41
CA GLY A 707 3.80 -21.60 18.85
C GLY A 707 4.47 -20.48 19.66
N THR A 708 5.08 -19.48 19.03
CA THR A 708 5.83 -18.41 19.73
C THR A 708 4.98 -17.22 20.21
N GLY A 709 3.66 -17.26 20.04
CA GLY A 709 2.79 -16.19 20.54
C GLY A 709 2.79 -14.90 19.72
N LYS A 710 2.95 -14.98 18.39
CA LYS A 710 2.80 -13.84 17.45
C LYS A 710 1.61 -12.94 17.76
N THR A 711 0.43 -13.54 17.81
CA THR A 711 -0.85 -12.88 18.11
C THR A 711 -0.84 -12.22 19.49
N PHE A 712 -0.18 -12.82 20.47
CA PHE A 712 -0.02 -12.25 21.82
C PHE A 712 0.86 -11.00 21.81
N VAL A 713 1.99 -11.02 21.09
CA VAL A 713 2.84 -9.83 20.93
C VAL A 713 2.06 -8.73 20.20
N ALA A 714 1.40 -9.06 19.09
CA ALA A 714 0.59 -8.12 18.31
C ALA A 714 -0.49 -7.44 19.17
N SER A 715 -1.26 -8.23 19.94
CA SER A 715 -2.33 -7.70 20.78
C SER A 715 -1.81 -6.76 21.86
N ASN A 716 -0.65 -7.06 22.45
CA ASN A 716 -0.08 -6.22 23.50
C ASN A 716 0.54 -4.93 22.94
N VAL A 717 1.15 -4.97 21.75
CA VAL A 717 1.58 -3.75 21.04
C VAL A 717 0.38 -2.84 20.78
N ILE A 718 -0.73 -3.38 20.29
CA ILE A 718 -1.96 -2.62 20.03
C ILE A 718 -2.51 -2.00 21.32
N LEU A 719 -2.58 -2.78 22.41
CA LEU A 719 -3.02 -2.27 23.71
C LEU A 719 -2.14 -1.12 24.20
N ASP A 720 -0.82 -1.27 24.17
CA ASP A 720 0.11 -0.27 24.70
C ASP A 720 0.15 0.99 23.82
N VAL A 721 -0.05 0.86 22.50
CA VAL A 721 -0.28 2.00 21.62
C VAL A 721 -1.54 2.75 22.02
N LEU A 722 -2.67 2.08 22.23
CA LEU A 722 -3.93 2.72 22.63
C LEU A 722 -3.90 3.30 24.06
N LYS A 723 -3.11 2.72 24.97
CA LYS A 723 -2.89 3.30 26.31
C LYS A 723 -2.04 4.57 26.23
N THR A 724 -1.07 4.61 25.32
CA THR A 724 -0.18 5.76 25.13
C THR A 724 -0.87 6.87 24.34
N ASP A 725 -1.67 6.49 23.35
CA ASP A 725 -2.41 7.39 22.46
C ASP A 725 -3.84 6.85 22.25
N PRO A 726 -4.80 7.26 23.09
CA PRO A 726 -6.18 6.79 23.02
C PRO A 726 -6.92 7.13 21.72
N PHE A 727 -6.39 8.08 20.94
CA PHE A 727 -6.98 8.51 19.67
C PHE A 727 -6.35 7.83 18.45
N ALA A 728 -5.32 6.99 18.66
CA ALA A 728 -4.66 6.28 17.58
C ALA A 728 -5.65 5.39 16.82
N ARG A 729 -5.61 5.48 15.48
CA ARG A 729 -6.36 4.62 14.58
C ARG A 729 -5.47 3.49 14.08
N ILE A 730 -5.89 2.26 14.32
CA ILE A 730 -5.12 1.06 14.05
C ILE A 730 -5.84 0.20 13.02
N LEU A 731 -5.17 -0.10 11.90
CA LEU A 731 -5.63 -1.08 10.93
C LEU A 731 -4.99 -2.42 11.26
N VAL A 732 -5.81 -3.42 11.55
CA VAL A 732 -5.38 -4.80 11.77
C VAL A 732 -5.78 -5.62 10.54
N SER A 733 -4.78 -6.23 9.92
CA SER A 733 -4.94 -6.97 8.67
C SER A 733 -4.26 -8.33 8.70
N ALA A 734 -4.78 -9.22 7.86
CA ALA A 734 -4.25 -10.55 7.62
C ALA A 734 -4.63 -11.02 6.22
N GLN A 735 -3.87 -11.99 5.70
CA GLN A 735 -4.10 -12.56 4.37
C GLN A 735 -5.40 -13.38 4.31
N SER A 736 -5.79 -14.03 5.42
CA SER A 736 -6.99 -14.88 5.52
C SER A 736 -8.01 -14.34 6.53
N ASN A 737 -9.30 -14.68 6.34
CA ASN A 737 -10.35 -14.32 7.29
C ASN A 737 -10.15 -15.04 8.64
N ASP A 738 -9.79 -16.34 8.62
CA ASP A 738 -9.55 -17.12 9.84
C ASP A 738 -8.46 -16.49 10.72
N ALA A 739 -7.33 -16.07 10.14
CA ALA A 739 -6.26 -15.41 10.90
C ALA A 739 -6.70 -14.06 11.47
N LEU A 740 -7.44 -13.28 10.68
CA LEU A 740 -7.96 -11.98 11.11
C LEU A 740 -8.96 -12.11 12.27
N ASP A 741 -9.89 -13.05 12.17
CA ASP A 741 -10.92 -13.26 13.18
C ASP A 741 -10.30 -13.81 14.48
N ASN A 742 -9.29 -14.69 14.40
CA ASN A 742 -8.52 -15.13 15.57
C ASN A 742 -7.82 -13.95 16.27
N LEU A 743 -7.19 -13.06 15.50
CA LEU A 743 -6.51 -11.89 16.04
C LEU A 743 -7.51 -10.91 16.68
N LEU A 744 -8.67 -10.72 16.05
CA LEU A 744 -9.79 -9.94 16.60
C LEU A 744 -10.25 -10.50 17.94
N GLU A 745 -10.51 -11.80 18.03
CA GLU A 745 -10.95 -12.45 19.27
C GLU A 745 -9.97 -12.21 20.42
N VAL A 746 -8.68 -12.42 20.19
CA VAL A 746 -7.62 -12.20 21.18
C VAL A 746 -7.56 -10.73 21.60
N ILE A 747 -7.59 -9.80 20.64
CA ILE A 747 -7.53 -8.36 20.94
C ILE A 747 -8.79 -7.92 21.71
N SER A 748 -9.98 -8.34 21.30
CA SER A 748 -11.23 -8.00 21.98
C SER A 748 -11.26 -8.52 23.41
N GLU A 749 -10.74 -9.73 23.67
CA GLU A 749 -10.61 -10.24 25.04
C GLU A 749 -9.64 -9.40 25.89
N GLN A 750 -8.48 -9.05 25.32
CA GLN A 750 -7.47 -8.21 25.98
C GLN A 750 -7.98 -6.78 26.25
N LEU A 751 -8.77 -6.22 25.33
CA LEU A 751 -9.45 -4.94 25.51
C LEU A 751 -10.50 -5.00 26.62
N ARG A 752 -11.29 -6.09 26.72
CA ARG A 752 -12.25 -6.29 27.82
C ARG A 752 -11.56 -6.33 29.18
N LYS A 753 -10.37 -6.97 29.26
CA LYS A 753 -9.57 -7.04 30.48
C LYS A 753 -8.95 -5.68 30.85
N SER A 754 -8.45 -4.94 29.86
CA SER A 754 -7.77 -3.66 30.09
C SER A 754 -8.73 -2.48 30.27
N TRP A 755 -9.90 -2.52 29.63
CA TRP A 755 -11.01 -1.57 29.76
C TRP A 755 -12.29 -2.34 30.13
N PRO A 756 -12.50 -2.61 31.44
CA PRO A 756 -13.71 -3.27 31.94
C PRO A 756 -14.97 -2.48 31.61
N ASP A 757 -14.88 -1.15 31.72
CA ASP A 757 -15.93 -0.23 31.32
C ASP A 757 -16.14 -0.24 29.80
N LYS A 758 -17.37 -0.54 29.37
CA LYS A 758 -17.76 -0.64 27.96
C LYS A 758 -17.82 0.75 27.29
N GLU A 759 -17.98 1.83 28.06
CA GLU A 759 -18.09 3.19 27.51
C GLU A 759 -16.73 3.81 27.18
N LEU A 760 -15.70 3.48 27.95
CA LEU A 760 -14.33 3.96 27.76
C LEU A 760 -13.50 3.04 26.85
N ARG A 761 -14.05 1.89 26.43
CA ARG A 761 -13.33 0.91 25.62
C ARG A 761 -13.12 1.42 24.18
N PRO A 762 -11.91 1.29 23.62
CA PRO A 762 -11.66 1.61 22.21
C PRO A 762 -12.63 0.88 21.27
N LEU A 763 -13.19 1.62 20.32
CA LEU A 763 -14.18 1.08 19.38
C LEU A 763 -13.50 0.22 18.31
N SER A 764 -13.90 -1.05 18.23
CA SER A 764 -13.40 -2.01 17.24
C SER A 764 -14.46 -2.36 16.20
N VAL A 765 -14.12 -2.32 14.92
CA VAL A 765 -15.01 -2.72 13.82
C VAL A 765 -14.34 -3.72 12.87
N ARG A 766 -15.12 -4.71 12.41
CA ARG A 766 -14.74 -5.72 11.42
C ARG A 766 -15.39 -5.38 10.09
N VAL A 767 -14.57 -5.04 9.10
CA VAL A 767 -15.01 -4.77 7.73
C VAL A 767 -15.07 -6.09 6.97
N ALA A 768 -16.28 -6.53 6.64
CA ALA A 768 -16.54 -7.69 5.79
C ALA A 768 -17.47 -7.30 4.65
N SER A 769 -17.40 -8.03 3.53
CA SER A 769 -18.42 -7.92 2.48
C SER A 769 -19.67 -8.70 2.88
N GLN A 770 -20.86 -8.29 2.43
CA GLN A 770 -22.11 -9.02 2.68
C GLN A 770 -22.00 -10.53 2.35
N ALA A 771 -21.27 -10.85 1.28
CA ALA A 771 -21.07 -12.23 0.84
C ALA A 771 -20.09 -13.04 1.71
N THR A 772 -19.40 -12.41 2.66
CA THR A 772 -18.44 -13.05 3.58
C THR A 772 -18.81 -12.91 5.04
N GLU A 773 -19.82 -12.10 5.39
CA GLU A 773 -20.28 -11.91 6.77
C GLU A 773 -20.70 -13.23 7.44
N HIS A 774 -21.34 -14.14 6.69
CA HIS A 774 -21.72 -15.46 7.23
C HIS A 774 -20.52 -16.32 7.62
N ARG A 775 -19.33 -16.06 7.05
CA ARG A 775 -18.07 -16.78 7.34
C ARG A 775 -17.31 -16.20 8.52
N VAL A 776 -17.70 -15.02 9.01
CA VAL A 776 -17.07 -14.42 10.18
C VAL A 776 -17.37 -15.29 11.39
N SER A 777 -16.33 -15.56 12.20
CA SER A 777 -16.46 -16.40 13.39
C SER A 777 -17.56 -15.87 14.32
N LEU A 778 -18.26 -16.78 15.03
CA LEU A 778 -19.35 -16.39 15.92
C LEU A 778 -18.95 -15.32 16.94
N ARG A 779 -17.70 -15.38 17.44
CA ARG A 779 -17.16 -14.43 18.42
C ARG A 779 -16.72 -13.12 17.77
N ALA A 780 -16.38 -13.10 16.48
CA ALA A 780 -16.03 -11.89 15.74
C ALA A 780 -17.25 -11.12 15.19
N ARG A 781 -18.44 -11.75 15.14
CA ARG A 781 -19.68 -11.11 14.64
C ARG A 781 -20.09 -9.87 15.43
N ASP A 782 -19.83 -9.83 16.73
CA ASP A 782 -20.11 -8.66 17.58
C ASP A 782 -19.39 -7.40 17.12
N SER A 783 -18.26 -7.55 16.39
CA SER A 783 -17.49 -6.43 15.85
C SER A 783 -17.90 -6.07 14.42
N LEU A 784 -18.81 -6.78 13.76
CA LEU A 784 -19.32 -6.37 12.45
C LEU A 784 -20.01 -5.02 12.56
N VAL A 785 -19.79 -4.14 11.58
CA VAL A 785 -20.31 -2.76 11.61
C VAL A 785 -21.82 -2.73 11.89
N ALA A 786 -22.59 -3.62 11.27
CA ALA A 786 -24.03 -3.72 11.48
C ALA A 786 -24.40 -4.04 12.94
N HIS A 787 -23.69 -4.97 13.60
CA HIS A 787 -23.94 -5.34 14.99
C HIS A 787 -23.51 -4.23 15.96
N VAL A 788 -22.41 -3.52 15.66
CA VAL A 788 -21.96 -2.37 16.45
C VAL A 788 -22.96 -1.21 16.37
N VAL A 789 -23.51 -0.94 15.19
CA VAL A 789 -24.59 0.04 15.00
C VAL A 789 -25.84 -0.36 15.77
N GLU A 790 -26.21 -1.64 15.74
CA GLU A 790 -27.34 -2.17 16.49
C GLU A 790 -27.13 -2.01 18.02
N ASP A 791 -25.95 -2.34 18.55
CA ASP A 791 -25.62 -2.15 19.96
C ASP A 791 -25.67 -0.67 20.35
N MET A 792 -25.13 0.23 19.51
CA MET A 792 -25.15 1.68 19.77
C MET A 792 -26.56 2.26 19.73
N ARG A 793 -27.39 1.85 18.76
CA ARG A 793 -28.81 2.23 18.69
C ARG A 793 -29.54 1.77 19.94
N GLY A 794 -29.34 0.53 20.36
CA GLY A 794 -29.95 0.00 21.59
C GLY A 794 -29.54 0.77 22.85
N ARG A 795 -28.32 1.33 22.91
CA ARG A 795 -27.92 2.23 24.01
C ARG A 795 -28.64 3.57 23.96
N LEU A 796 -28.76 4.18 22.78
CA LEU A 796 -29.52 5.43 22.61
C LEU A 796 -30.98 5.26 23.05
N GLU A 797 -31.62 4.15 22.67
CA GLU A 797 -33.01 3.81 23.02
C GLU A 797 -33.26 3.64 24.52
N ARG A 798 -32.23 3.24 25.28
CA ARG A 798 -32.27 2.97 26.72
C ARG A 798 -31.63 4.08 27.56
N SER A 799 -31.17 5.17 26.94
CA SER A 799 -30.55 6.26 27.68
C SER A 799 -31.57 6.87 28.66
N GLU A 800 -31.25 6.96 29.95
CA GLU A 800 -32.11 7.63 30.93
C GLU A 800 -31.71 9.11 31.05
N ALA A 801 -32.67 9.97 31.42
CA ALA A 801 -32.38 11.37 31.68
C ALA A 801 -31.77 11.49 33.09
N SER A 802 -30.46 11.67 33.20
CA SER A 802 -29.84 12.12 34.46
C SER A 802 -29.82 13.65 34.49
N ASP A 803 -30.22 14.30 35.58
CA ASP A 803 -30.04 15.74 35.90
C ASP A 803 -29.77 16.70 34.72
N ASN A 804 -30.58 16.59 33.67
CA ASN A 804 -30.39 17.30 32.41
C ASN A 804 -31.28 18.56 32.40
N THR A 805 -30.77 19.64 31.81
CA THR A 805 -31.61 20.83 31.56
C THR A 805 -32.80 20.47 30.65
N PRO A 806 -33.94 21.18 30.72
CA PRO A 806 -35.11 20.90 29.88
C PRO A 806 -34.80 20.85 28.37
N ALA A 807 -33.84 21.66 27.92
CA ALA A 807 -33.38 21.67 26.53
C ALA A 807 -32.63 20.38 26.15
N LEU A 808 -31.78 19.86 27.03
CA LEU A 808 -31.07 18.60 26.81
C LEU A 808 -32.02 17.40 26.86
N ALA A 809 -33.00 17.43 27.79
CA ALA A 809 -34.03 16.38 27.87
C ALA A 809 -34.85 16.30 26.58
N ALA A 810 -35.23 17.44 25.98
CA ALA A 810 -35.95 17.48 24.71
C ALA A 810 -35.12 16.93 23.53
N ILE A 811 -33.82 17.25 23.47
CA ILE A 811 -32.91 16.70 22.45
C ILE A 811 -32.75 15.18 22.64
N GLN A 812 -32.64 14.71 23.89
CA GLN A 812 -32.50 13.30 24.23
C GLN A 812 -33.75 12.50 23.83
N ASP A 813 -34.95 13.01 24.13
CA ASP A 813 -36.22 12.37 23.72
C ASP A 813 -36.37 12.32 22.19
N GLN A 814 -35.95 13.39 21.50
CA GLN A 814 -35.88 13.39 20.03
C GLN A 814 -34.94 12.29 19.53
N TRP A 815 -33.73 12.18 20.08
CA TRP A 815 -32.76 11.15 19.67
C TRP A 815 -33.26 9.74 19.95
N GLN A 816 -33.90 9.50 21.10
CA GLN A 816 -34.52 8.22 21.43
C GLN A 816 -35.61 7.84 20.44
N THR A 817 -36.49 8.80 20.10
CA THR A 817 -37.57 8.58 19.16
C THR A 817 -37.04 8.27 17.75
N THR A 818 -36.06 9.04 17.27
CA THR A 818 -35.43 8.83 15.97
C THR A 818 -34.65 7.50 15.92
N ALA A 819 -34.01 7.10 17.03
CA ALA A 819 -33.33 5.80 17.17
C ALA A 819 -34.33 4.62 17.09
N ARG A 820 -35.46 4.68 17.81
CA ARG A 820 -36.51 3.64 17.76
C ARG A 820 -37.10 3.44 16.38
N LYS A 821 -37.15 4.51 15.57
CA LYS A 821 -37.61 4.49 14.18
C LYS A 821 -36.54 4.08 13.16
N GLN A 822 -35.30 3.82 13.61
CA GLN A 822 -34.14 3.50 12.74
C GLN A 822 -33.77 4.62 11.75
N GLU A 823 -34.28 5.83 11.95
CA GLU A 823 -34.01 6.98 11.08
C GLU A 823 -32.55 7.47 11.22
N LEU A 824 -31.83 7.04 12.27
CA LEU A 824 -30.41 7.34 12.50
C LEU A 824 -29.45 6.30 11.90
N ASP A 825 -29.92 5.15 11.41
CA ASP A 825 -29.05 4.00 11.14
C ASP A 825 -27.98 4.29 10.08
N VAL A 826 -28.32 5.04 9.03
CA VAL A 826 -27.35 5.45 8.00
C VAL A 826 -26.27 6.35 8.61
N GLU A 827 -26.67 7.34 9.41
CA GLU A 827 -25.75 8.26 10.07
C GLU A 827 -24.87 7.54 11.10
N LEU A 828 -25.46 6.65 11.91
CA LEU A 828 -24.73 5.80 12.86
C LEU A 828 -23.73 4.89 12.13
N PHE A 829 -24.12 4.30 11.00
CA PHE A 829 -23.26 3.46 10.19
C PHE A 829 -22.01 4.20 9.71
N HIS A 830 -22.14 5.45 9.28
CA HIS A 830 -21.00 6.29 8.89
C HIS A 830 -20.18 6.73 10.12
N ARG A 831 -20.82 7.16 11.22
CA ARG A 831 -20.13 7.65 12.42
C ARG A 831 -19.35 6.56 13.14
N VAL A 832 -19.92 5.37 13.32
CA VAL A 832 -19.26 4.22 13.95
C VAL A 832 -17.98 3.87 13.20
N GLN A 833 -18.04 3.83 11.87
CA GLN A 833 -16.87 3.54 11.04
C GLN A 833 -15.79 4.62 11.14
N ARG A 834 -16.18 5.90 11.16
CA ARG A 834 -15.23 7.02 11.30
C ARG A 834 -14.59 7.07 12.70
N ALA A 835 -15.36 6.74 13.73
CA ALA A 835 -14.94 6.78 15.13
C ALA A 835 -14.15 5.54 15.58
N ALA A 836 -14.08 4.49 14.76
CA ALA A 836 -13.41 3.26 15.14
C ALA A 836 -11.90 3.47 15.33
N SER A 837 -11.42 3.17 16.54
CA SER A 837 -10.00 3.17 16.91
C SER A 837 -9.29 1.95 16.32
N ILE A 838 -9.99 0.81 16.18
CA ILE A 838 -9.41 -0.42 15.63
C ILE A 838 -10.29 -0.91 14.49
N VAL A 839 -9.70 -1.07 13.31
CA VAL A 839 -10.39 -1.58 12.13
C VAL A 839 -9.75 -2.89 11.69
N PHE A 840 -10.55 -3.96 11.66
CA PHE A 840 -10.15 -5.27 11.20
C PHE A 840 -10.60 -5.49 9.75
N ALA A 841 -9.65 -5.70 8.84
CA ALA A 841 -9.94 -5.98 7.44
C ALA A 841 -8.87 -6.89 6.84
N THR A 842 -9.24 -7.86 5.99
CA THR A 842 -8.24 -8.68 5.29
C THR A 842 -7.38 -7.79 4.38
N CYS A 843 -6.21 -8.25 3.91
CA CYS A 843 -5.37 -7.43 3.01
C CYS A 843 -6.19 -6.92 1.81
N ALA A 844 -7.01 -7.78 1.22
CA ALA A 844 -7.96 -7.40 0.18
C ALA A 844 -9.07 -6.45 0.68
N GLY A 845 -9.60 -6.66 1.89
CA GLY A 845 -10.64 -5.84 2.51
C GLY A 845 -10.17 -4.42 2.87
N ALA A 846 -8.89 -4.21 3.16
CA ALA A 846 -8.32 -2.89 3.50
C ALA A 846 -8.41 -1.88 2.35
N GLY A 847 -8.54 -2.35 1.10
CA GLY A 847 -8.78 -1.49 -0.07
C GLY A 847 -10.26 -1.24 -0.38
N ALA A 848 -11.17 -1.70 0.49
CA ALA A 848 -12.60 -1.51 0.28
C ALA A 848 -12.99 -0.04 0.41
N ASN A 849 -13.98 0.37 -0.36
CA ASN A 849 -14.46 1.73 -0.39
C ASN A 849 -15.46 2.01 0.74
N THR A 850 -15.06 1.76 1.98
CA THR A 850 -15.87 1.92 3.19
C THR A 850 -15.52 3.21 3.93
N GLU A 851 -16.43 3.70 4.76
CA GLU A 851 -16.20 4.93 5.50
C GLU A 851 -15.05 4.77 6.50
N ALA A 852 -14.84 3.57 7.04
CA ALA A 852 -13.75 3.26 7.96
C ALA A 852 -12.36 3.46 7.31
N MET A 853 -12.23 3.14 6.01
CA MET A 853 -10.99 3.35 5.25
C MET A 853 -10.85 4.79 4.74
N ARG A 854 -11.94 5.57 4.70
CA ARG A 854 -11.95 6.96 4.21
C ARG A 854 -11.80 8.01 5.31
N ALA A 855 -11.99 7.63 6.58
CA ALA A 855 -12.04 8.50 7.74
C ALA A 855 -10.68 9.12 8.17
N GLY A 856 -9.72 9.22 7.24
CA GLY A 856 -8.31 9.54 7.51
C GLY A 856 -7.43 8.28 7.50
N GLY A 857 -6.11 8.49 7.42
CA GLY A 857 -5.12 7.42 7.46
C GLY A 857 -5.05 6.71 8.83
N PHE A 858 -4.27 5.63 8.90
CA PHE A 858 -4.03 4.85 10.11
C PHE A 858 -2.65 5.14 10.71
N ASP A 859 -2.60 5.39 12.02
CA ASP A 859 -1.35 5.63 12.75
C ASP A 859 -0.50 4.36 12.90
N LEU A 860 -1.13 3.18 12.85
CA LEU A 860 -0.46 1.88 12.86
C LEU A 860 -1.23 0.87 11.99
N VAL A 861 -0.50 0.21 11.10
CA VAL A 861 -0.98 -0.93 10.32
C VAL A 861 -0.27 -2.19 10.81
N VAL A 862 -1.02 -3.15 11.34
CA VAL A 862 -0.51 -4.45 11.76
C VAL A 862 -0.94 -5.48 10.73
N ILE A 863 0.00 -6.22 10.14
CA ILE A 863 -0.30 -7.27 9.16
C ILE A 863 0.22 -8.61 9.68
N GLU A 864 -0.68 -9.51 10.05
CA GLU A 864 -0.34 -10.91 10.39
C GLU A 864 -0.36 -11.80 9.15
N GLU A 865 0.41 -12.90 9.18
CA GLU A 865 0.66 -13.79 8.05
C GLU A 865 1.31 -13.09 6.84
N ALA A 866 2.08 -12.02 7.07
CA ALA A 866 2.68 -11.22 6.01
C ALA A 866 3.62 -12.03 5.08
N ALA A 867 4.25 -13.09 5.59
CA ALA A 867 5.09 -14.00 4.80
C ALA A 867 4.32 -14.84 3.75
N ARG A 868 2.99 -14.93 3.88
CA ARG A 868 2.10 -15.70 2.99
C ARG A 868 1.42 -14.81 1.94
N ALA A 869 1.55 -13.48 2.04
CA ALA A 869 0.94 -12.54 1.11
C ALA A 869 1.94 -12.11 0.04
N TRP A 870 1.43 -11.88 -1.17
CA TRP A 870 2.21 -11.22 -2.22
C TRP A 870 2.45 -9.76 -1.87
N LEU A 871 3.54 -9.16 -2.36
CA LEU A 871 3.81 -7.74 -2.11
C LEU A 871 2.69 -6.83 -2.66
N SER A 872 2.06 -7.22 -3.76
CA SER A 872 0.88 -6.54 -4.32
C SER A 872 -0.36 -6.62 -3.42
N GLU A 873 -0.49 -7.67 -2.60
CA GLU A 873 -1.55 -7.80 -1.59
C GLU A 873 -1.22 -7.00 -0.32
N LEU A 874 0.05 -7.07 0.13
CA LEU A 874 0.54 -6.30 1.28
C LEU A 874 0.45 -4.79 1.02
N ALA A 875 0.68 -4.34 -0.22
CA ALA A 875 0.58 -2.94 -0.59
C ALA A 875 -0.79 -2.33 -0.23
N ILE A 876 -1.88 -3.11 -0.30
CA ILE A 876 -3.25 -2.61 -0.03
C ILE A 876 -3.41 -2.02 1.37
N PRO A 877 -3.14 -2.75 2.47
CA PRO A 877 -3.15 -2.19 3.82
C PRO A 877 -1.97 -1.26 4.10
N LEU A 878 -0.78 -1.49 3.52
CA LEU A 878 0.41 -0.66 3.80
C LEU A 878 0.19 0.82 3.41
N VAL A 879 -0.40 1.09 2.25
CA VAL A 879 -0.65 2.47 1.79
C VAL A 879 -1.72 3.21 2.61
N GLN A 880 -2.41 2.53 3.54
CA GLN A 880 -3.44 3.15 4.37
C GLN A 880 -2.88 3.85 5.61
N GLY A 881 -1.62 3.60 6.00
CA GLY A 881 -1.06 4.14 7.25
C GLY A 881 0.38 4.58 7.17
N ASP A 882 0.88 5.09 8.29
CA ASP A 882 2.21 5.75 8.43
C ASP A 882 3.25 4.91 9.16
N ARG A 883 2.79 3.88 9.88
CA ARG A 883 3.60 2.99 10.68
C ARG A 883 3.16 1.56 10.45
N TRP A 884 4.09 0.63 10.37
CA TRP A 884 3.84 -0.74 9.95
C TRP A 884 4.49 -1.75 10.88
N LEU A 885 3.70 -2.73 11.30
CA LEU A 885 4.17 -3.92 12.00
C LEU A 885 3.83 -5.14 11.12
N LEU A 886 4.84 -5.72 10.50
CA LEU A 886 4.70 -6.92 9.68
C LEU A 886 5.02 -8.15 10.52
N ILE A 887 4.08 -9.09 10.62
CA ILE A 887 4.22 -10.30 11.42
C ILE A 887 4.06 -11.51 10.51
N GLY A 888 5.03 -12.42 10.54
CA GLY A 888 5.04 -13.57 9.63
C GLY A 888 6.05 -14.64 10.00
N ASP A 889 6.21 -15.61 9.11
CA ASP A 889 7.24 -16.64 9.23
C ASP A 889 7.69 -17.11 7.85
N GLN A 890 8.87 -16.67 7.41
CA GLN A 890 9.43 -17.00 6.10
C GLN A 890 9.89 -18.46 5.97
N ALA A 891 9.89 -19.22 7.06
CA ALA A 891 10.15 -20.66 7.07
C ALA A 891 8.86 -21.51 6.96
N GLN A 892 7.67 -20.88 6.98
CA GLN A 892 6.38 -21.52 6.70
C GLN A 892 5.93 -21.22 5.26
N LEU A 893 4.68 -21.61 4.92
CA LEU A 893 4.18 -21.59 3.54
C LEU A 893 4.26 -20.19 2.92
N PRO A 894 4.87 -20.04 1.73
CA PRO A 894 4.94 -18.77 1.02
C PRO A 894 3.60 -18.42 0.38
N ALA A 895 3.57 -17.30 -0.35
CA ALA A 895 2.43 -16.94 -1.18
C ALA A 895 2.04 -18.04 -2.17
N PHE A 896 0.74 -18.12 -2.47
CA PHE A 896 0.17 -19.17 -3.30
C PHE A 896 0.80 -19.19 -4.69
N ARG A 897 1.16 -20.38 -5.19
CA ARG A 897 1.83 -20.61 -6.49
C ARG A 897 3.18 -19.88 -6.65
N TYR A 898 3.89 -19.61 -5.55
CA TYR A 898 5.16 -18.89 -5.59
C TYR A 898 6.15 -19.38 -6.66
N GLY A 899 6.41 -20.69 -6.72
CA GLY A 899 7.38 -21.25 -7.68
C GLY A 899 7.00 -21.03 -9.15
N GLU A 900 5.69 -20.98 -9.46
CA GLU A 900 5.23 -20.71 -10.82
C GLU A 900 5.45 -19.25 -11.20
N VAL A 901 5.15 -18.33 -10.29
CA VAL A 901 5.35 -16.88 -10.48
C VAL A 901 6.84 -16.54 -10.57
N GLU A 902 7.68 -17.15 -9.72
CA GLU A 902 9.13 -16.97 -9.79
C GLU A 902 9.68 -17.47 -11.14
N GLN A 903 9.22 -18.62 -11.62
CA GLN A 903 9.61 -19.14 -12.93
C GLN A 903 9.19 -18.19 -14.05
N MET A 904 7.97 -17.64 -14.02
CA MET A 904 7.50 -16.65 -15.00
C MET A 904 8.39 -15.40 -15.01
N LEU A 905 8.72 -14.84 -13.83
CA LEU A 905 9.61 -13.69 -13.74
C LEU A 905 11.00 -14.00 -14.31
N ARG A 906 11.56 -15.19 -14.03
CA ARG A 906 12.85 -15.61 -14.58
C ARG A 906 12.82 -15.78 -16.10
N HIS A 907 11.73 -16.26 -16.67
CA HIS A 907 11.55 -16.30 -18.12
C HIS A 907 11.49 -14.89 -18.70
N ASP A 908 10.71 -14.01 -18.10
CA ASP A 908 10.57 -12.63 -18.54
C ASP A 908 11.89 -11.84 -18.46
N ILE A 909 12.70 -12.05 -17.42
CA ILE A 909 14.06 -11.46 -17.33
C ILE A 909 14.94 -11.90 -18.51
N ARG A 910 14.86 -13.18 -18.91
CA ARG A 910 15.70 -13.75 -19.98
C ARG A 910 15.23 -13.36 -21.37
N GLU A 911 13.91 -13.46 -21.61
CA GLU A 911 13.29 -13.32 -22.93
C GLU A 911 12.73 -11.90 -23.16
N ARG A 912 12.62 -11.08 -22.11
CA ARG A 912 12.13 -9.69 -22.13
C ARG A 912 10.74 -9.56 -22.78
N LEU A 913 9.87 -10.53 -22.51
CA LEU A 913 8.56 -10.66 -23.16
C LEU A 913 7.65 -9.48 -22.86
N THR A 914 7.69 -8.94 -21.62
CA THR A 914 6.84 -7.81 -21.23
C THR A 914 7.56 -6.46 -21.33
N ALA A 915 8.81 -6.44 -21.81
CA ALA A 915 9.63 -5.23 -21.77
C ALA A 915 9.08 -4.12 -22.66
N GLU A 916 8.60 -4.50 -23.84
CA GLU A 916 7.99 -3.57 -24.80
C GLU A 916 6.64 -3.06 -24.28
N SER A 917 5.77 -3.94 -23.77
CA SER A 917 4.44 -3.57 -23.29
C SER A 917 4.44 -2.71 -22.01
N VAL A 918 5.42 -2.91 -21.12
CA VAL A 918 5.52 -2.15 -19.85
C VAL A 918 6.46 -0.94 -20.01
N GLY A 919 7.17 -0.84 -21.12
CA GLY A 919 8.19 0.19 -21.36
C GLY A 919 9.45 0.03 -20.49
N ARG A 920 9.62 -1.11 -19.80
CA ARG A 920 10.81 -1.45 -19.01
C ARG A 920 11.01 -2.97 -18.92
N PRO A 921 12.26 -3.46 -18.98
CA PRO A 921 12.53 -4.89 -18.82
C PRO A 921 12.39 -5.33 -17.36
N ALA A 922 11.92 -6.55 -17.14
CA ALA A 922 12.05 -7.23 -15.86
C ALA A 922 13.54 -7.46 -15.53
N THR A 923 13.92 -7.34 -14.26
CA THR A 923 15.33 -7.43 -13.81
C THR A 923 15.51 -8.43 -12.68
N GLU A 924 16.73 -8.96 -12.53
CA GLU A 924 17.05 -9.87 -11.41
C GLU A 924 16.85 -9.22 -10.04
N ALA A 925 16.98 -7.89 -9.95
CA ALA A 925 16.76 -7.13 -8.73
C ALA A 925 15.30 -7.21 -8.22
N MET A 926 14.35 -7.65 -9.05
CA MET A 926 12.95 -7.89 -8.65
C MET A 926 12.76 -9.23 -7.88
N LEU A 927 13.63 -10.22 -8.08
CA LEU A 927 13.47 -11.57 -7.51
C LEU A 927 13.36 -11.61 -5.98
N PRO A 928 14.18 -10.86 -5.20
CA PRO A 928 14.07 -10.85 -3.73
C PRO A 928 12.69 -10.37 -3.24
N TYR A 929 12.05 -9.47 -3.98
CA TYR A 929 10.76 -8.89 -3.62
C TYR A 929 9.58 -9.86 -3.81
N LEU A 930 9.74 -10.94 -4.57
CA LEU A 930 8.74 -12.03 -4.59
C LEU A 930 8.62 -12.75 -3.24
N LYS A 931 9.69 -12.75 -2.42
CA LYS A 931 9.70 -13.19 -1.01
C LYS A 931 9.96 -12.01 -0.09
N HIS A 932 9.18 -10.96 -0.23
CA HIS A 932 9.44 -9.68 0.43
C HIS A 932 9.69 -9.79 1.94
N PHE A 933 8.84 -10.51 2.68
CA PHE A 933 9.03 -10.69 4.12
C PHE A 933 10.41 -11.30 4.46
N ARG A 934 10.86 -12.28 3.67
CA ARG A 934 12.20 -12.87 3.80
C ARG A 934 13.29 -11.85 3.51
N HIS A 935 13.14 -11.09 2.42
CA HIS A 935 14.07 -10.01 2.07
C HIS A 935 14.23 -9.00 3.22
N LEU A 936 13.14 -8.60 3.87
CA LEU A 936 13.20 -7.73 5.05
C LEU A 936 13.92 -8.39 6.25
N MET A 937 13.72 -9.69 6.45
CA MET A 937 14.33 -10.45 7.55
C MET A 937 15.83 -10.75 7.35
N GLU A 938 16.27 -10.93 6.10
CA GLU A 938 17.62 -11.40 5.76
C GLU A 938 18.51 -10.31 5.14
N GLY A 939 17.93 -9.22 4.63
CA GLY A 939 18.69 -8.15 3.96
C GLY A 939 19.76 -7.51 4.84
N ALA A 940 20.89 -7.12 4.27
CA ALA A 940 21.91 -6.36 4.97
C ALA A 940 21.43 -4.93 5.21
N SER A 941 21.60 -4.40 6.43
CA SER A 941 21.40 -2.98 6.70
C SER A 941 22.66 -2.24 6.27
N ALA A 942 22.56 -1.37 5.25
CA ALA A 942 23.73 -0.67 4.71
C ALA A 942 24.18 0.52 5.58
N HIS A 943 23.45 0.81 6.67
CA HIS A 943 23.64 1.99 7.50
C HIS A 943 23.60 1.59 8.97
N GLY A 944 24.69 1.87 9.70
CA GLY A 944 25.00 1.42 11.07
C GLY A 944 24.03 1.80 12.21
N SER A 945 22.72 1.58 12.05
CA SER A 945 21.82 1.40 13.18
C SER A 945 22.29 0.20 14.00
N SER A 946 22.34 0.37 15.32
CA SER A 946 22.80 -0.66 16.27
C SER A 946 21.92 -1.92 16.25
N SER A 947 20.72 -1.86 15.66
CA SER A 947 19.93 -3.04 15.36
C SER A 947 18.90 -2.80 14.24
N PRO A 948 18.83 -3.66 13.20
CA PRO A 948 17.77 -3.56 12.19
C PRO A 948 16.38 -3.66 12.85
N PRO A 949 15.32 -3.02 12.32
CA PRO A 949 13.97 -3.07 12.89
C PRO A 949 13.28 -4.43 12.62
N ARG A 950 13.93 -5.52 13.03
CA ARG A 950 13.47 -6.88 12.86
C ARG A 950 13.84 -7.75 14.04
N HIS A 951 13.02 -8.76 14.31
CA HIS A 951 13.26 -9.71 15.38
C HIS A 951 12.62 -11.07 15.10
N MET A 952 13.27 -12.16 15.52
CA MET A 952 12.67 -13.50 15.56
C MET A 952 12.38 -13.87 17.01
N ILE A 953 11.14 -14.22 17.33
CA ILE A 953 10.80 -14.77 18.65
C ILE A 953 11.38 -16.18 18.75
N ASP A 954 12.19 -16.44 19.77
CA ASP A 954 12.96 -17.67 19.92
C ASP A 954 12.39 -18.66 20.95
N GLU A 955 11.34 -18.30 21.69
CA GLU A 955 10.66 -19.19 22.64
C GLU A 955 9.28 -19.65 22.12
N GLN A 956 9.03 -20.96 22.10
CA GLN A 956 7.74 -21.55 21.71
C GLN A 956 6.99 -22.17 22.90
N ARG A 957 5.65 -22.04 22.89
CA ARG A 957 4.73 -22.46 23.95
C ARG A 957 3.69 -23.49 23.50
N ARG A 958 3.85 -24.07 22.30
CA ARG A 958 2.91 -25.04 21.72
C ARG A 958 3.38 -26.48 21.88
N MET A 959 4.52 -26.80 21.29
CA MET A 959 5.00 -28.14 21.01
C MET A 959 5.77 -28.69 22.20
N HIS A 960 5.58 -29.97 22.52
CA HIS A 960 6.46 -30.69 23.44
C HIS A 960 7.94 -30.54 23.02
N PRO A 961 8.91 -30.49 23.97
CA PRO A 961 10.34 -30.33 23.64
C PRO A 961 10.86 -31.25 22.53
N ASP A 962 10.56 -32.56 22.57
CA ASP A 962 10.95 -33.50 21.51
C ASP A 962 10.51 -33.06 20.10
N ILE A 963 9.28 -32.55 19.96
CA ILE A 963 8.72 -32.06 18.69
C ILE A 963 9.38 -30.72 18.32
N SER A 964 9.54 -29.84 19.31
CA SER A 964 10.16 -28.52 19.15
C SER A 964 11.60 -28.62 18.66
N GLU A 965 12.38 -29.56 19.18
CA GLU A 965 13.78 -29.77 18.80
C GLU A 965 13.91 -30.28 17.35
N LEU A 966 13.02 -31.18 16.92
CA LEU A 966 12.94 -31.59 15.52
C LEU A 966 12.70 -30.39 14.60
N VAL A 967 11.70 -29.57 14.92
CA VAL A 967 11.35 -28.38 14.13
C VAL A 967 12.47 -27.34 14.17
N SER A 968 13.06 -27.11 15.34
CA SER A 968 14.15 -26.15 15.54
C SER A 968 15.38 -26.47 14.69
N HIS A 969 15.87 -27.72 14.77
CA HIS A 969 17.02 -28.16 13.97
C HIS A 969 16.69 -28.28 12.48
N GLY A 970 15.47 -28.69 12.14
CA GLY A 970 15.03 -28.87 10.75
C GLY A 970 14.90 -27.55 9.99
N PHE A 971 14.40 -26.49 10.63
CA PHE A 971 13.91 -25.30 9.92
C PHE A 971 14.37 -23.95 10.49
N TYR A 972 14.88 -23.91 11.74
CA TYR A 972 15.25 -22.66 12.43
C TYR A 972 16.67 -22.66 12.99
N GLY A 973 17.56 -23.50 12.43
CA GLY A 973 18.99 -23.52 12.81
C GLY A 973 19.26 -23.86 14.28
N GLY A 974 18.33 -24.52 14.98
CA GLY A 974 18.48 -24.84 16.41
C GLY A 974 18.20 -23.68 17.36
N GLN A 975 17.70 -22.54 16.87
CA GLN A 975 17.48 -21.33 17.68
C GLN A 975 16.17 -21.35 18.47
N LEU A 976 15.21 -22.20 18.11
CA LEU A 976 13.89 -22.26 18.75
C LEU A 976 13.93 -23.08 20.05
N ARG A 977 13.52 -22.46 21.15
CA ARG A 977 13.57 -23.01 22.52
C ARG A 977 12.16 -23.31 23.06
N PRO A 978 11.91 -24.50 23.63
CA PRO A 978 10.63 -24.81 24.25
C PRO A 978 10.47 -24.14 25.63
N HIS A 979 9.31 -23.53 25.89
CA HIS A 979 8.94 -23.08 27.23
C HIS A 979 8.72 -24.28 28.17
N PRO A 980 9.07 -24.22 29.47
CA PRO A 980 8.92 -25.34 30.39
C PRO A 980 7.53 -26.01 30.42
N ASP A 981 6.46 -25.21 30.36
CA ASP A 981 5.05 -25.68 30.36
C ASP A 981 4.64 -26.49 29.12
N THR A 982 5.52 -26.60 28.13
CA THR A 982 5.29 -27.45 26.96
C THR A 982 5.51 -28.93 27.22
N ARG A 983 6.13 -29.31 28.35
CA ARG A 983 6.30 -30.71 28.80
C ARG A 983 4.97 -31.34 29.25
N ARG A 984 4.03 -31.47 28.31
CA ARG A 984 2.69 -32.01 28.50
C ARG A 984 2.64 -33.48 28.11
N LEU A 985 2.17 -34.34 29.02
CA LEU A 985 1.94 -35.75 28.75
C LEU A 985 0.76 -35.94 27.77
N HIS A 986 0.96 -36.72 26.71
CA HIS A 986 -0.07 -37.00 25.70
C HIS A 986 -1.09 -38.06 26.15
N GLY A 987 -0.82 -38.83 27.20
CA GLY A 987 -1.78 -39.77 27.81
C GLY A 987 -2.06 -41.05 27.01
N VAL A 988 -1.40 -41.27 25.86
CA VAL A 988 -1.54 -42.49 25.05
C VAL A 988 -0.89 -43.67 25.78
N LYS A 989 -1.69 -44.69 26.12
CA LYS A 989 -1.21 -45.84 26.91
C LYS A 989 -0.79 -47.03 26.07
N ARG A 990 -1.34 -47.19 24.87
CA ARG A 990 -1.09 -48.31 23.96
C ARG A 990 -0.91 -47.77 22.53
N PRO A 991 0.00 -48.33 21.71
CA PRO A 991 0.97 -49.36 22.09
C PRO A 991 2.00 -48.79 23.10
N GLU A 992 2.61 -49.63 23.95
CA GLU A 992 3.40 -49.17 25.12
C GLU A 992 4.58 -48.27 24.75
N GLN A 993 5.13 -48.50 23.56
CA GLN A 993 6.21 -47.73 22.95
C GLN A 993 5.87 -46.24 22.83
N PHE A 994 4.58 -45.89 22.75
CA PHE A 994 4.15 -44.49 22.68
C PHE A 994 4.35 -43.73 23.97
N ARG A 995 4.52 -44.41 25.12
CA ARG A 995 4.70 -43.74 26.42
C ARG A 995 6.07 -43.07 26.59
N GLN A 996 7.05 -43.45 25.77
CA GLN A 996 8.45 -43.08 25.96
C GLN A 996 8.83 -41.77 25.23
N SER A 997 7.98 -41.26 24.34
CA SER A 997 8.30 -40.11 23.50
C SER A 997 7.07 -39.35 23.04
N ALA A 998 7.21 -38.02 22.94
CA ALA A 998 6.24 -37.14 22.30
C ALA A 998 6.47 -37.00 20.78
N LEU A 999 7.54 -37.60 20.25
CA LEU A 999 7.87 -37.65 18.83
C LEU A 999 8.17 -39.08 18.43
N LEU A 1000 7.44 -39.59 17.44
CA LEU A 1000 7.63 -40.94 16.91
C LEU A 1000 7.64 -40.95 15.39
N TRP A 1001 8.59 -41.67 14.83
CA TRP A 1001 8.63 -42.08 13.44
C TRP A 1001 8.38 -43.58 13.36
N VAL A 1002 7.22 -43.99 12.84
CA VAL A 1002 6.91 -45.39 12.57
C VAL A 1002 7.41 -45.71 11.17
N ASP A 1003 8.59 -46.32 11.10
CA ASP A 1003 9.33 -46.58 9.88
C ASP A 1003 8.72 -47.74 9.10
N THR A 1004 8.23 -47.44 7.89
CA THR A 1004 7.65 -48.43 6.98
C THR A 1004 8.67 -49.06 6.04
N SER A 1005 9.96 -48.70 6.14
CA SER A 1005 11.04 -49.25 5.30
C SER A 1005 11.14 -50.78 5.38
N SER A 1006 10.83 -51.36 6.55
CA SER A 1006 10.86 -52.80 6.80
C SER A 1006 9.76 -53.59 6.11
N LEU A 1007 8.67 -52.93 5.66
CA LEU A 1007 7.56 -53.57 4.95
C LEU A 1007 7.88 -53.81 3.46
N GLY A 1008 9.07 -53.38 3.00
CA GLY A 1008 9.56 -53.61 1.65
C GLY A 1008 8.60 -53.10 0.57
N ILE A 1009 8.38 -53.92 -0.47
CA ILE A 1009 7.50 -53.60 -1.62
C ILE A 1009 6.06 -53.29 -1.17
N GLY A 1010 5.60 -53.87 -0.04
CA GLY A 1010 4.26 -53.62 0.49
C GLY A 1010 4.00 -52.16 0.87
N ALA A 1011 5.05 -51.41 1.22
CA ALA A 1011 4.97 -50.00 1.55
C ALA A 1011 5.23 -49.06 0.37
N TYR A 1012 5.34 -49.57 -0.85
CA TYR A 1012 5.59 -48.77 -2.05
C TYR A 1012 4.34 -47.97 -2.43
N GLU A 1013 4.52 -46.71 -2.82
CA GLU A 1013 3.38 -45.87 -3.18
C GLU A 1013 2.76 -46.23 -4.53
N ARG A 1014 1.47 -45.97 -4.69
CA ARG A 1014 0.75 -46.09 -5.97
C ARG A 1014 -0.09 -44.84 -6.22
N GLY A 1015 0.29 -44.05 -7.21
CA GLY A 1015 -0.47 -42.86 -7.61
C GLY A 1015 -0.66 -41.83 -6.49
N ARG A 1016 0.37 -41.58 -5.67
CA ARG A 1016 0.35 -40.71 -4.48
C ARG A 1016 -0.62 -41.18 -3.39
N THR A 1017 -0.82 -42.49 -3.30
CA THR A 1017 -1.47 -43.16 -2.18
C THR A 1017 -0.57 -44.25 -1.63
N ASN A 1018 -0.64 -44.51 -0.33
CA ASN A 1018 0.11 -45.57 0.32
C ASN A 1018 -0.84 -46.39 1.19
N GLN A 1019 -1.10 -47.63 0.73
CA GLN A 1019 -2.00 -48.56 1.41
C GLN A 1019 -1.42 -49.08 2.72
N ALA A 1020 -0.10 -49.29 2.80
CA ALA A 1020 0.54 -49.74 4.02
C ALA A 1020 0.45 -48.67 5.12
N GLU A 1021 0.75 -47.41 4.79
CA GLU A 1021 0.58 -46.30 5.75
C GLU A 1021 -0.89 -46.14 6.18
N MET A 1022 -1.86 -46.32 5.28
CA MET A 1022 -3.29 -46.28 5.64
C MET A 1022 -3.66 -47.41 6.60
N GLN A 1023 -3.27 -48.66 6.31
CA GLN A 1023 -3.55 -49.81 7.17
C GLN A 1023 -2.88 -49.65 8.54
N LEU A 1024 -1.64 -49.17 8.55
CA LEU A 1024 -0.88 -48.92 9.77
C LEU A 1024 -1.52 -47.82 10.61
N LEU A 1025 -1.89 -46.69 10.00
CA LEU A 1025 -2.60 -45.61 10.70
C LEU A 1025 -3.90 -46.11 11.31
N LYS A 1026 -4.70 -46.87 10.55
CA LYS A 1026 -5.94 -47.48 11.03
C LYS A 1026 -5.71 -48.39 12.23
N HIS A 1027 -4.69 -49.24 12.16
CA HIS A 1027 -4.31 -50.13 13.26
C HIS A 1027 -3.89 -49.36 14.51
N LEU A 1028 -3.04 -48.35 14.36
CA LEU A 1028 -2.56 -47.52 15.47
C LEU A 1028 -3.71 -46.75 16.13
N LEU A 1029 -4.59 -46.11 15.35
CA LEU A 1029 -5.78 -45.41 15.87
C LEU A 1029 -6.70 -46.36 16.65
N ASN A 1030 -6.97 -47.55 16.11
CA ASN A 1030 -7.78 -48.56 16.80
C ASN A 1030 -7.12 -49.07 18.10
N THR A 1031 -5.79 -49.17 18.12
CA THR A 1031 -5.03 -49.67 19.28
C THR A 1031 -4.94 -48.65 20.41
N MET A 1032 -4.85 -47.36 20.09
CA MET A 1032 -4.82 -46.29 21.09
C MET A 1032 -6.16 -46.09 21.79
N GLY A 1033 -7.27 -46.37 21.10
CA GLY A 1033 -8.63 -46.10 21.59
C GLY A 1033 -8.95 -44.60 21.62
N GLU A 1034 -9.98 -44.21 22.38
CA GLU A 1034 -10.38 -42.82 22.53
C GLU A 1034 -9.32 -41.99 23.26
N LEU A 1035 -8.91 -40.87 22.64
CA LEU A 1035 -7.93 -39.95 23.20
C LEU A 1035 -8.63 -38.85 23.98
N ARG A 1036 -8.06 -38.49 25.13
CA ARG A 1036 -8.60 -37.42 25.97
C ARG A 1036 -8.44 -36.08 25.25
N GLN A 1037 -9.56 -35.41 25.00
CA GLN A 1037 -9.56 -34.01 24.65
C GLN A 1037 -9.24 -33.20 25.92
N HIS A 1038 -8.04 -32.61 25.96
CA HIS A 1038 -7.61 -31.79 27.10
C HIS A 1038 -8.15 -30.37 27.06
N ASP A 1039 -8.48 -29.89 25.87
CA ASP A 1039 -8.92 -28.53 25.60
C ASP A 1039 -10.10 -28.60 24.62
N PRO A 1040 -11.30 -28.13 24.99
CA PRO A 1040 -12.51 -28.25 24.16
C PRO A 1040 -12.37 -27.56 22.80
N ASP A 1041 -11.58 -26.49 22.71
CA ASP A 1041 -11.41 -25.69 21.50
C ASP A 1041 -10.32 -26.25 20.57
N ILE A 1042 -9.62 -27.31 21.00
CA ILE A 1042 -8.53 -27.94 20.23
C ILE A 1042 -8.86 -29.42 19.97
N PRO A 1043 -8.82 -29.87 18.70
CA PRO A 1043 -9.12 -31.25 18.37
C PRO A 1043 -8.11 -32.21 19.03
N ALA A 1044 -8.61 -33.32 19.56
CA ALA A 1044 -7.79 -34.34 20.20
C ALA A 1044 -6.83 -35.00 19.20
N VAL A 1045 -7.30 -35.27 17.98
CA VAL A 1045 -6.56 -36.00 16.95
C VAL A 1045 -6.77 -35.35 15.60
N VAL A 1046 -5.68 -35.13 14.87
CA VAL A 1046 -5.71 -34.72 13.47
C VAL A 1046 -4.77 -35.58 12.64
N VAL A 1047 -5.20 -35.91 11.43
CA VAL A 1047 -4.42 -36.64 10.44
C VAL A 1047 -4.05 -35.70 9.29
N LEU A 1048 -2.76 -35.53 9.05
CA LEU A 1048 -2.20 -34.72 7.99
C LEU A 1048 -1.54 -35.60 6.92
N THR A 1049 -1.76 -35.24 5.66
CA THR A 1049 -1.02 -35.81 4.54
C THR A 1049 -0.85 -34.77 3.43
N PRO A 1050 0.30 -34.73 2.74
CA PRO A 1050 0.54 -33.76 1.67
C PRO A 1050 -0.25 -34.06 0.38
N TYR A 1051 -0.87 -35.23 0.25
CA TYR A 1051 -1.53 -35.65 -0.99
C TYR A 1051 -3.04 -35.82 -0.84
N LEU A 1052 -3.80 -35.09 -1.67
CA LEU A 1052 -5.26 -35.12 -1.68
C LEU A 1052 -5.82 -36.55 -1.86
N LYS A 1053 -5.25 -37.33 -2.79
CA LYS A 1053 -5.66 -38.73 -3.02
C LYS A 1053 -5.49 -39.60 -1.78
N GLN A 1054 -4.42 -39.39 -1.01
CA GLN A 1054 -4.22 -40.10 0.25
C GLN A 1054 -5.24 -39.63 1.29
N ARG A 1055 -5.49 -38.32 1.40
CA ARG A 1055 -6.51 -37.78 2.32
C ARG A 1055 -7.87 -38.43 2.08
N GLU A 1056 -8.31 -38.51 0.82
CA GLU A 1056 -9.57 -39.15 0.46
C GLU A 1056 -9.59 -40.66 0.76
N LEU A 1057 -8.46 -41.36 0.54
CA LEU A 1057 -8.34 -42.76 0.93
C LEU A 1057 -8.46 -42.94 2.44
N LEU A 1058 -7.80 -42.10 3.24
CA LEU A 1058 -7.82 -42.15 4.70
C LEU A 1058 -9.23 -41.86 5.23
N ARG A 1059 -9.86 -40.77 4.76
CA ARG A 1059 -11.23 -40.37 5.10
C ARG A 1059 -12.25 -41.47 4.82
N LYS A 1060 -12.08 -42.23 3.72
CA LYS A 1060 -12.99 -43.34 3.35
C LYS A 1060 -12.77 -44.62 4.16
N ARG A 1061 -11.58 -44.85 4.71
CA ARG A 1061 -11.18 -46.17 5.28
C ARG A 1061 -11.02 -46.19 6.80
N ILE A 1062 -10.89 -45.02 7.42
CA ILE A 1062 -10.64 -44.84 8.85
C ILE A 1062 -11.87 -44.22 9.51
N GLN A 1063 -12.30 -44.76 10.64
CA GLN A 1063 -13.43 -44.28 11.42
C GLN A 1063 -12.98 -43.14 12.36
N LEU A 1064 -12.86 -41.94 11.80
CA LEU A 1064 -12.75 -40.68 12.55
C LEU A 1064 -13.74 -39.69 11.95
N ALA A 1065 -14.02 -38.61 12.67
CA ALA A 1065 -14.86 -37.55 12.15
C ALA A 1065 -14.23 -36.96 10.86
N PRO A 1066 -15.01 -36.70 9.79
CA PRO A 1066 -14.47 -36.24 8.50
C PRO A 1066 -13.54 -35.03 8.59
N GLU A 1067 -13.81 -34.13 9.53
CA GLU A 1067 -13.05 -32.94 9.87
C GLU A 1067 -11.69 -33.22 10.52
N SER A 1068 -11.35 -34.48 10.84
CA SER A 1068 -10.03 -34.84 11.39
C SER A 1068 -8.96 -35.01 10.30
N PHE A 1069 -9.34 -35.07 9.02
CA PHE A 1069 -8.44 -35.33 7.89
C PHE A 1069 -8.19 -34.05 7.10
N HIS A 1070 -6.94 -33.60 7.04
CA HIS A 1070 -6.58 -32.36 6.35
C HIS A 1070 -5.36 -32.52 5.43
N SER A 1071 -5.28 -31.65 4.42
CA SER A 1071 -4.01 -31.39 3.77
C SER A 1071 -3.17 -30.44 4.62
N VAL A 1072 -1.86 -30.39 4.34
CA VAL A 1072 -0.95 -29.47 5.05
C VAL A 1072 -1.40 -28.01 4.90
N ASP A 1073 -1.77 -27.58 3.69
CA ASP A 1073 -2.18 -26.21 3.39
C ASP A 1073 -3.50 -25.83 4.09
N SER A 1074 -4.46 -26.77 4.20
CA SER A 1074 -5.77 -26.48 4.81
C SER A 1074 -5.76 -26.47 6.33
N PHE A 1075 -4.72 -27.01 6.97
CA PHE A 1075 -4.55 -27.03 8.43
C PHE A 1075 -3.56 -25.97 8.94
N GLN A 1076 -3.10 -25.06 8.08
CA GLN A 1076 -2.25 -23.94 8.49
C GLN A 1076 -2.96 -23.05 9.52
N GLY A 1077 -2.20 -22.47 10.45
CA GLY A 1077 -2.73 -21.67 11.57
C GLY A 1077 -3.34 -22.49 12.71
N ARG A 1078 -3.84 -23.71 12.43
CA ARG A 1078 -4.48 -24.59 13.41
C ARG A 1078 -3.47 -25.45 14.17
N GLN A 1079 -3.94 -26.11 15.23
CA GLN A 1079 -3.18 -27.00 16.11
C GLN A 1079 -4.07 -28.14 16.62
N ALA A 1080 -3.46 -29.24 17.06
CA ALA A 1080 -4.13 -30.39 17.66
C ALA A 1080 -3.32 -30.95 18.83
N GLU A 1081 -3.97 -31.69 19.73
CA GLU A 1081 -3.27 -32.37 20.83
C GLU A 1081 -2.31 -33.45 20.29
N VAL A 1082 -2.83 -34.30 19.41
CA VAL A 1082 -2.08 -35.38 18.75
C VAL A 1082 -2.21 -35.24 17.22
N VAL A 1083 -1.08 -35.35 16.51
CA VAL A 1083 -1.06 -35.31 15.04
C VAL A 1083 -0.42 -36.58 14.48
N PHE A 1084 -1.12 -37.20 13.54
CA PHE A 1084 -0.60 -38.25 12.68
C PHE A 1084 -0.24 -37.69 11.32
N VAL A 1085 0.93 -38.03 10.81
CA VAL A 1085 1.39 -37.63 9.48
C VAL A 1085 1.59 -38.86 8.63
N SER A 1086 0.95 -38.93 7.46
CA SER A 1086 1.22 -39.93 6.43
C SER A 1086 2.03 -39.28 5.30
N LEU A 1087 3.31 -39.63 5.20
CA LEU A 1087 4.23 -39.06 4.21
C LEU A 1087 4.03 -39.61 2.80
N VAL A 1088 3.47 -40.83 2.68
CA VAL A 1088 3.11 -41.53 1.43
C VAL A 1088 4.31 -41.98 0.60
N ARG A 1089 5.30 -41.11 0.39
CA ARG A 1089 6.37 -41.31 -0.59
C ARG A 1089 7.29 -42.45 -0.18
N ASN A 1090 7.30 -43.47 -1.03
CA ASN A 1090 8.24 -44.57 -1.01
C ASN A 1090 8.26 -45.14 -2.44
N ASN A 1091 9.20 -44.67 -3.25
CA ASN A 1091 9.30 -45.01 -4.68
C ASN A 1091 10.77 -45.14 -5.12
N ALA A 1092 10.97 -45.76 -6.28
CA ALA A 1092 12.27 -45.95 -6.93
C ALA A 1092 12.63 -44.79 -7.87
N ASN A 1093 11.85 -43.70 -7.92
CA ASN A 1093 12.23 -42.55 -8.71
C ASN A 1093 13.51 -41.94 -8.13
N GLU A 1094 14.45 -41.58 -9.00
CA GLU A 1094 15.71 -40.94 -8.60
C GLU A 1094 15.65 -39.42 -8.71
N ARG A 1095 14.85 -38.91 -9.66
CA ARG A 1095 14.66 -37.46 -9.81
C ARG A 1095 13.92 -36.91 -8.60
N GLN A 1096 14.61 -36.06 -7.82
CA GLN A 1096 14.13 -35.45 -6.57
C GLN A 1096 12.68 -34.95 -6.64
N ALA A 1097 12.35 -34.09 -7.60
CA ALA A 1097 11.00 -33.54 -7.75
C ALA A 1097 9.92 -34.63 -7.95
N GLN A 1098 10.25 -35.70 -8.67
CA GLN A 1098 9.33 -36.83 -8.87
C GLN A 1098 9.29 -37.75 -7.65
N ALA A 1099 10.40 -37.93 -6.95
CA ALA A 1099 10.52 -38.81 -5.80
C ALA A 1099 9.87 -38.24 -4.53
N LEU A 1100 10.02 -36.93 -4.29
CA LEU A 1100 9.50 -36.21 -3.11
C LEU A 1100 8.19 -35.49 -3.41
N GLY A 1101 7.98 -34.92 -4.60
CA GLY A 1101 6.79 -34.12 -4.90
C GLY A 1101 6.62 -32.95 -3.93
N PHE A 1102 5.44 -32.81 -3.30
CA PHE A 1102 5.19 -31.76 -2.30
C PHE A 1102 6.09 -31.79 -1.05
N LEU A 1103 6.78 -32.91 -0.80
CA LEU A 1103 7.75 -33.04 0.30
C LEU A 1103 9.15 -32.53 -0.06
N ASP A 1104 9.32 -31.93 -1.24
CA ASP A 1104 10.53 -31.19 -1.60
C ASP A 1104 10.54 -29.77 -0.97
N ASP A 1105 9.36 -29.25 -0.62
CA ASP A 1105 9.19 -27.93 -0.05
C ASP A 1105 9.37 -27.98 1.49
N PRO A 1106 10.45 -27.39 2.05
CA PRO A 1106 10.70 -27.40 3.48
C PRO A 1106 9.59 -26.69 4.28
N ALA A 1107 8.92 -25.69 3.70
CA ALA A 1107 7.87 -24.96 4.39
C ALA A 1107 6.65 -25.84 4.67
N ARG A 1108 6.28 -26.72 3.73
CA ARG A 1108 5.21 -27.72 3.91
C ARG A 1108 5.55 -28.67 5.04
N ILE A 1109 6.79 -29.16 5.10
CA ILE A 1109 7.22 -30.09 6.14
C ILE A 1109 7.21 -29.41 7.51
N ASN A 1110 7.74 -28.19 7.60
CA ASN A 1110 7.72 -27.39 8.82
C ASN A 1110 6.28 -27.19 9.33
N VAL A 1111 5.37 -26.77 8.45
CA VAL A 1111 3.94 -26.65 8.77
C VAL A 1111 3.37 -27.99 9.23
N MET A 1112 3.70 -29.10 8.58
CA MET A 1112 3.17 -30.42 8.90
C MET A 1112 3.64 -30.95 10.27
N PHE A 1113 4.91 -30.76 10.63
CA PHE A 1113 5.49 -31.27 11.88
C PHE A 1113 5.23 -30.35 13.09
N SER A 1114 4.84 -29.09 12.89
CA SER A 1114 4.65 -28.12 13.97
C SER A 1114 3.20 -27.94 14.47
N ARG A 1115 2.29 -28.84 14.10
CA ARG A 1115 0.85 -28.77 14.46
C ARG A 1115 0.49 -29.47 15.76
N ALA A 1116 1.31 -30.43 16.19
CA ALA A 1116 1.09 -31.19 17.42
C ALA A 1116 1.49 -30.39 18.66
N ARG A 1117 0.65 -30.43 19.71
CA ARG A 1117 0.99 -29.94 21.04
C ARG A 1117 1.73 -30.99 21.86
N ARG A 1118 1.20 -32.24 21.90
CA ARG A 1118 1.67 -33.27 22.84
C ARG A 1118 2.31 -34.49 22.18
N LEU A 1119 1.82 -34.93 21.02
CA LEU A 1119 2.38 -36.09 20.33
C LEU A 1119 2.33 -35.90 18.81
N LEU A 1120 3.48 -36.08 18.16
CA LEU A 1120 3.62 -36.18 16.71
C LEU A 1120 4.01 -37.60 16.32
N VAL A 1121 3.19 -38.25 15.49
CA VAL A 1121 3.49 -39.57 14.92
C VAL A 1121 3.62 -39.46 13.41
N ILE A 1122 4.81 -39.74 12.89
CA ILE A 1122 5.13 -39.70 11.47
C ILE A 1122 5.17 -41.13 10.93
N LEU A 1123 4.38 -41.40 9.89
CA LEU A 1123 4.35 -42.66 9.16
C LEU A 1123 5.05 -42.46 7.82
N GLY A 1124 6.09 -43.25 7.56
CA GLY A 1124 6.80 -43.18 6.29
C GLY A 1124 8.09 -43.98 6.27
N SER A 1125 8.64 -44.18 5.06
CA SER A 1125 9.88 -44.90 4.82
C SER A 1125 11.08 -44.01 5.15
N LEU A 1126 11.69 -44.19 6.33
CA LEU A 1126 12.85 -43.40 6.75
C LEU A 1126 13.99 -43.53 5.74
N ARG A 1127 14.23 -44.74 5.23
CA ARG A 1127 15.24 -45.04 4.20
C ARG A 1127 15.00 -44.26 2.90
N HIS A 1128 13.74 -44.01 2.53
CA HIS A 1128 13.42 -43.22 1.33
C HIS A 1128 13.89 -41.77 1.48
N PHE A 1129 13.61 -41.14 2.62
CA PHE A 1129 13.98 -39.73 2.85
C PHE A 1129 15.47 -39.52 3.11
N GLU A 1130 16.17 -40.54 3.63
CA GLU A 1130 17.64 -40.53 3.80
C GLU A 1130 18.40 -40.43 2.48
N ARG A 1131 17.80 -40.88 1.36
CA ARG A 1131 18.38 -40.73 0.03
C ARG A 1131 18.54 -39.27 -0.40
N PHE A 1132 17.85 -38.34 0.27
CA PHE A 1132 17.84 -36.91 -0.02
C PHE A 1132 18.59 -36.11 1.04
N SER A 1133 19.68 -36.66 1.58
CA SER A 1133 20.55 -36.00 2.56
C SER A 1133 21.25 -34.75 2.04
N ASP A 1134 21.28 -34.53 0.72
CA ASP A 1134 21.79 -33.28 0.13
C ASP A 1134 20.85 -32.09 0.38
N LEU A 1135 19.58 -32.35 0.73
CA LEU A 1135 18.63 -31.34 1.15
C LEU A 1135 18.80 -31.07 2.65
N PRO A 1136 19.19 -29.84 3.06
CA PRO A 1136 19.51 -29.55 4.47
C PRO A 1136 18.38 -29.91 5.45
N HIS A 1137 17.12 -29.68 5.05
CA HIS A 1137 15.97 -29.96 5.89
C HIS A 1137 15.77 -31.46 6.14
N TRP A 1138 15.85 -32.31 5.10
CA TRP A 1138 15.73 -33.77 5.26
C TRP A 1138 16.95 -34.38 5.96
N ALA A 1139 18.14 -33.85 5.69
CA ALA A 1139 19.36 -34.23 6.41
C ALA A 1139 19.21 -33.98 7.92
N ASN A 1140 18.72 -32.80 8.30
CA ASN A 1140 18.54 -32.44 9.70
C ASN A 1140 17.40 -33.23 10.37
N VAL A 1141 16.27 -33.40 9.68
CA VAL A 1141 15.13 -34.18 10.17
C VAL A 1141 15.53 -35.65 10.41
N THR A 1142 16.10 -36.32 9.41
CA THR A 1142 16.48 -37.74 9.54
C THR A 1142 17.59 -37.95 10.56
N ARG A 1143 18.58 -37.05 10.62
CA ARG A 1143 19.61 -37.06 11.67
C ARG A 1143 19.02 -36.91 13.06
N HIS A 1144 18.07 -35.99 13.26
CA HIS A 1144 17.41 -35.80 14.55
C HIS A 1144 16.60 -37.05 14.95
N ILE A 1145 15.83 -37.64 14.03
CA ILE A 1145 15.10 -38.88 14.28
C ILE A 1145 16.04 -40.05 14.63
N ARG A 1146 17.24 -40.11 14.03
CA ARG A 1146 18.24 -41.13 14.37
C ARG A 1146 19.01 -40.87 15.66
N SER A 1147 19.01 -39.63 16.17
CA SER A 1147 19.79 -39.26 17.35
C SER A 1147 19.38 -40.01 18.63
N GLN A 1148 18.12 -40.46 18.71
CA GLN A 1148 17.59 -41.21 19.85
C GLN A 1148 16.77 -42.41 19.36
N GLU A 1149 17.01 -43.60 19.92
CA GLU A 1149 16.25 -44.80 19.55
C GLU A 1149 14.76 -44.68 19.88
N ARG A 1150 14.41 -43.99 20.97
CA ARG A 1150 13.02 -43.77 21.40
C ARG A 1150 12.14 -43.01 20.40
N PHE A 1151 12.74 -42.35 19.40
CA PHE A 1151 12.01 -41.67 18.33
C PHE A 1151 11.62 -42.59 17.17
N ARG A 1152 12.14 -43.82 17.11
CA ARG A 1152 11.97 -44.71 15.97
C ARG A 1152 11.26 -45.98 16.38
N LEU A 1153 10.22 -46.34 15.63
CA LEU A 1153 9.52 -47.61 15.77
C LEU A 1153 9.49 -48.32 14.43
N ASN A 1154 9.87 -49.59 14.40
CA ASN A 1154 9.80 -50.38 13.18
C ASN A 1154 8.35 -50.86 12.97
N ALA A 1155 7.74 -50.57 11.81
CA ALA A 1155 6.36 -50.98 11.54
C ALA A 1155 6.15 -52.52 11.55
N ALA A 1156 7.21 -53.30 11.35
CA ALA A 1156 7.20 -54.76 11.40
C ALA A 1156 7.53 -55.32 12.80
N ASP A 1157 7.72 -54.47 13.81
CA ASP A 1157 7.96 -54.89 15.18
C ASP A 1157 6.76 -55.70 15.71
N PRO A 1158 6.97 -56.98 16.11
CA PRO A 1158 5.91 -57.81 16.68
C PRO A 1158 5.18 -57.13 17.86
N ALA A 1159 5.87 -56.28 18.61
CA ALA A 1159 5.31 -55.58 19.76
C ALA A 1159 4.29 -54.48 19.39
N LEU A 1160 4.18 -54.10 18.11
CA LEU A 1160 3.09 -53.23 17.61
C LEU A 1160 1.83 -54.03 17.23
N GLY A 1161 1.94 -55.36 17.10
CA GLY A 1161 0.82 -56.23 16.71
C GLY A 1161 0.26 -55.95 15.32
N PHE A 1162 1.02 -55.27 14.45
CA PHE A 1162 0.61 -54.92 13.10
C PHE A 1162 1.09 -55.97 12.08
N HIS A 1163 0.16 -56.50 11.28
CA HIS A 1163 0.47 -57.38 10.15
C HIS A 1163 -0.10 -56.79 8.87
N PHE A 1164 0.79 -56.42 7.94
CA PHE A 1164 0.38 -55.86 6.66
C PHE A 1164 -0.38 -56.91 5.83
N LYS A 1165 -1.63 -56.60 5.44
CA LYS A 1165 -2.41 -57.44 4.54
C LYS A 1165 -2.26 -56.90 3.12
N ALA A 1166 -1.42 -57.57 2.33
CA ALA A 1166 -1.33 -57.27 0.90
C ALA A 1166 -2.70 -57.54 0.25
N SER A 1167 -3.26 -56.55 -0.44
CA SER A 1167 -4.51 -56.74 -1.20
C SER A 1167 -4.25 -57.77 -2.31
N SER A 1168 -4.89 -58.93 -2.20
CA SER A 1168 -4.94 -59.95 -3.25
C SER A 1168 -5.63 -59.38 -4.50
N GLY A 1169 -4.85 -58.90 -5.47
CA GLY A 1169 -5.38 -58.42 -6.74
C GLY A 1169 -4.62 -57.20 -7.26
N GLY A 1170 -3.59 -57.46 -8.06
CA GLY A 1170 -2.83 -56.43 -8.77
C GLY A 1170 -1.36 -56.82 -8.86
N LYS A 1171 -1.00 -57.53 -9.93
CA LYS A 1171 0.40 -57.73 -10.33
C LYS A 1171 1.12 -56.37 -10.44
N PRO A 1172 2.44 -56.34 -10.18
CA PRO A 1172 3.24 -55.13 -10.01
C PRO A 1172 3.12 -54.12 -11.16
#